data_AF-A0AAD9Q173-F1
#
_entry.id   AF-A0AAD9Q173-F1
#
_cell.length_a   1.000
_cell.length_b   1.000
_cell.length_c   1.000
_cell.angle_alpha   90.00
_cell.angle_beta   90.00
_cell.angle_gamma   90.00
#
_symmetry.space_group_name_H-M   'P 1'
#
loop_
_entity.id
_entity.type
_entity.pdbx_description
1 polymer ?
#
loop_
_entity_poly.entity_id
_entity_poly.type
_entity_poly.pdbx_seq_one_letter_code
_entity_poly.pdbx_strand_id
1 'polypeptide(L)'
;MRLGTLYLGLLVLILDFETASAQGSHVDDFEHRLMKDLFDGYNKDSRPVFNKSKAVNVELDVAYSQLVDLDGKNQILSSKIWIRQIWRNPFLSWKPENYSGITAINVDPKLVWKPDLVLYNNIGIGQTGAIYNYDTKVVLNHNGTNYWYAPTEIKSICKIDITFFPFDEQKCPLVFGSWTYTGNYLNLTKKNDSADLGKYTISGEWELIAMPAKRNVVKYSCCPHPYIDVTYHIIVRRKVLFYMANLILPCVVLALLTVFSFYLPPESGERVSLVITILLGLTVFMLVFTENVPRTSEVIPLIVKYSFTVLCEVSLSLLITCFVVRVYHKNPSRPMPLWYRYLTYKIMAPVLRMQSFSSVRQDKQLRKQYKERKKNSHHNSNGFVGKLLGSYSKESGCCKLELGTKSGDELDEPQKIRQYSDSKSNQDAQKSNEILGKRTAVATELVYSEFDPSLKITFRRQVEGSHRTDYEHKLMKDLFQDYSKEARPVMNKSEAIAVKFDLAYSQLIYLDSKNQILSSKVWLRQMWTNPFLKWDPDKYGGIDTINIDPKLIWKPDIILYNNIGFGETGAIYNFDTKAMLNHTGYTEWFAPTEIHSICKIDITYFPFDEQKCHLLFGSWTYTGNKLNLTNSREAADLSKYTISGEWELLAATLERHEVFYSCCPHPFIDVTYYIHVKRRVLFYMMNLIVPCIVLTILTVFSFYLPPESGERIGLVITILLGLTVFMMVFTDNVPRTSEVTPLIGKYSVTVLIQVTVALLVTCAILRVYHRDPERKMPSWFRKLVFDILGPMLLALPSEERAKLEKDAKNRNFYATKVQRAPYEVHQSQNHLIASMPKLISPKKGDGEMNSKCFQASMGSNLSLTPADERMDEIVCGMRSIVAHLKVTQESDEKVNDWHHAAAVLDIAFFWITAITILGSTLAFYFMIPN
;
A
#
# COMPACT_ATOMS: atom_id res chain seq x y z
N MET A 1 18.19 81.64 -41.10
CA MET A 1 18.81 82.16 -42.34
C MET A 1 17.85 81.88 -43.50
N ARG A 2 17.13 82.90 -44.01
CA ARG A 2 16.35 82.92 -45.30
C ARG A 2 15.22 81.86 -45.50
N LEU A 3 14.04 82.14 -46.10
CA LEU A 3 13.35 83.38 -46.52
C LEU A 3 11.86 83.05 -46.87
N GLY A 4 10.89 83.89 -46.47
CA GLY A 4 9.57 84.13 -47.12
C GLY A 4 8.59 82.96 -47.41
N THR A 5 7.40 83.13 -48.02
CA THR A 5 6.45 84.27 -48.18
C THR A 5 5.20 83.82 -48.98
N LEU A 6 4.00 84.36 -48.69
CA LEU A 6 2.76 84.34 -49.54
C LEU A 6 2.12 82.95 -49.86
N TYR A 7 0.84 82.75 -50.24
CA TYR A 7 -0.42 83.54 -50.21
C TYR A 7 -1.67 82.61 -50.33
N LEU A 8 -2.80 83.03 -49.74
CA LEU A 8 -4.19 83.08 -50.27
C LEU A 8 -4.86 81.91 -51.06
N GLY A 9 -6.15 81.60 -50.75
CA GLY A 9 -7.06 80.95 -51.74
C GLY A 9 -8.38 80.32 -51.25
N LEU A 10 -9.49 81.07 -51.33
CA LEU A 10 -10.91 80.66 -51.52
C LEU A 10 -11.59 79.56 -50.63
N LEU A 11 -12.36 80.04 -49.65
CA LEU A 11 -13.84 80.06 -49.67
C LEU A 11 -14.60 79.32 -50.80
N VAL A 12 -15.47 78.37 -50.44
CA VAL A 12 -16.73 78.04 -51.15
C VAL A 12 -17.86 77.84 -50.14
N LEU A 13 -19.02 78.43 -50.42
CA LEU A 13 -20.25 78.45 -49.61
C LEU A 13 -20.95 77.06 -49.62
N ILE A 14 -21.47 76.57 -48.50
CA ILE A 14 -22.87 76.79 -48.05
C ILE A 14 -23.90 76.72 -49.18
N LEU A 15 -24.62 75.60 -49.24
CA LEU A 15 -26.06 75.59 -49.54
C LEU A 15 -26.73 74.52 -48.66
N ASP A 16 -27.86 74.88 -48.09
CA ASP A 16 -28.63 74.08 -47.13
C ASP A 16 -29.29 72.86 -47.77
N PHE A 17 -29.42 71.79 -46.98
CA PHE A 17 -30.53 70.86 -47.14
C PHE A 17 -30.98 70.36 -45.77
N GLU A 18 -32.05 70.97 -45.24
CA GLU A 18 -32.78 70.40 -44.11
C GLU A 18 -33.27 69.01 -44.50
N THR A 19 -32.81 67.99 -43.78
CA THR A 19 -33.46 66.68 -43.77
C THR A 19 -33.91 66.37 -42.34
N ALA A 20 -35.17 65.95 -42.25
CA ALA A 20 -35.97 65.90 -41.05
C ALA A 20 -35.25 65.32 -39.81
N SER A 21 -35.53 65.92 -38.66
CA SER A 21 -35.35 65.29 -37.35
C SER A 21 -36.12 63.96 -37.32
N ALA A 22 -35.43 62.87 -37.63
CA ALA A 22 -35.86 61.55 -37.21
C ALA A 22 -35.69 61.50 -35.69
N GLN A 23 -36.80 61.64 -34.95
CA GLN A 23 -36.83 61.29 -33.54
C GLN A 23 -36.51 59.81 -33.40
N GLY A 24 -35.23 59.51 -33.16
CA GLY A 24 -34.81 58.18 -32.73
C GLY A 24 -35.59 57.83 -31.48
N SER A 25 -36.48 56.85 -31.59
CA SER A 25 -37.25 56.34 -30.46
C SER A 25 -36.27 55.90 -29.38
N HIS A 26 -36.33 56.56 -28.23
CA HIS A 26 -35.70 56.04 -27.03
C HIS A 26 -36.49 54.78 -26.69
N VAL A 27 -35.99 53.61 -27.12
CA VAL A 27 -36.58 52.32 -26.77
C VAL A 27 -36.45 52.21 -25.26
N ASP A 28 -37.57 52.40 -24.56
CA ASP A 28 -37.62 52.40 -23.12
C ASP A 28 -37.35 50.96 -22.65
N ASP A 29 -36.15 50.71 -22.12
CA ASP A 29 -35.76 49.38 -21.68
C ASP A 29 -36.54 49.01 -20.41
N PHE A 30 -37.67 48.34 -20.64
CA PHE A 30 -38.57 47.87 -19.59
C PHE A 30 -37.89 46.91 -18.61
N GLU A 31 -36.88 46.15 -19.04
CA GLU A 31 -36.12 45.26 -18.15
C GLU A 31 -35.14 46.06 -17.29
N HIS A 32 -34.42 47.03 -17.85
CA HIS A 32 -33.58 47.95 -17.07
C HIS A 32 -34.40 48.77 -16.05
N ARG A 33 -35.60 49.24 -16.44
CA ARG A 33 -36.52 49.94 -15.53
C ARG A 33 -37.00 49.02 -14.41
N LEU A 34 -37.42 47.80 -14.74
CA LEU A 34 -37.83 46.79 -13.77
C LEU A 34 -36.70 46.45 -12.79
N MET A 35 -35.47 46.28 -13.29
CA MET A 35 -34.29 46.05 -12.46
C MET A 35 -34.03 47.21 -11.49
N LYS A 36 -34.14 48.46 -11.97
CA LYS A 36 -33.98 49.64 -11.12
C LYS A 36 -35.07 49.71 -10.03
N ASP A 37 -36.32 49.51 -10.41
CA ASP A 37 -37.47 49.58 -9.50
C ASP A 37 -37.45 48.45 -8.44
N LEU A 38 -37.01 47.23 -8.80
CA LEU A 38 -36.94 46.08 -7.88
C LEU A 38 -35.81 46.18 -6.85
N PHE A 39 -34.69 46.81 -7.21
CA PHE A 39 -33.50 46.87 -6.35
C PHE A 39 -33.32 48.21 -5.62
N ASP A 40 -34.15 49.23 -5.89
CA ASP A 40 -34.14 50.47 -5.11
C ASP A 40 -34.56 50.20 -3.65
N GLY A 41 -33.66 50.50 -2.71
CA GLY A 41 -33.85 50.22 -1.28
C GLY A 41 -33.94 48.73 -0.90
N TYR A 42 -33.62 47.78 -1.80
CA TYR A 42 -33.62 46.35 -1.47
C TYR A 42 -32.36 45.95 -0.68
N ASN A 43 -32.55 45.22 0.41
CA ASN A 43 -31.46 44.63 1.18
C ASN A 43 -31.36 43.12 0.96
N LYS A 44 -30.21 42.67 0.49
CA LYS A 44 -29.90 41.25 0.25
C LYS A 44 -29.57 40.47 1.51
N ASP A 45 -29.22 41.14 2.61
CA ASP A 45 -28.72 40.48 3.81
C ASP A 45 -29.82 40.12 4.81
N SER A 46 -30.91 40.89 4.84
CA SER A 46 -32.10 40.62 5.66
C SER A 46 -32.97 39.51 5.09
N ARG A 47 -33.64 38.73 5.96
CA ARG A 47 -34.48 37.61 5.51
C ARG A 47 -35.73 38.12 4.77
N PRO A 48 -36.09 37.52 3.62
CA PRO A 48 -37.20 37.97 2.77
C PRO A 48 -38.56 37.49 3.30
N VAL A 49 -38.94 37.95 4.49
CA VAL A 49 -40.25 37.69 5.11
C VAL A 49 -40.88 38.98 5.63
N PHE A 50 -42.18 39.17 5.38
CA PHE A 50 -42.95 40.29 5.95
C PHE A 50 -43.12 40.20 7.47
N ASN A 51 -43.19 38.98 8.01
CA ASN A 51 -43.25 38.72 9.45
C ASN A 51 -42.00 37.93 9.84
N LYS A 52 -41.11 38.56 10.62
CA LYS A 52 -39.82 38.00 11.02
C LYS A 52 -39.95 36.77 11.94
N SER A 53 -41.10 36.54 12.57
CA SER A 53 -41.42 35.31 13.32
C SER A 53 -41.66 34.08 12.43
N LYS A 54 -41.83 34.24 11.11
CA LYS A 54 -42.01 33.12 10.17
C LYS A 54 -40.67 32.67 9.58
N ALA A 55 -40.57 31.37 9.34
CA ALA A 55 -39.47 30.77 8.59
C ALA A 55 -39.59 31.07 7.09
N VAL A 56 -38.46 31.21 6.40
CA VAL A 56 -38.41 31.10 4.94
C VAL A 56 -38.49 29.61 4.59
N ASN A 57 -39.48 29.21 3.79
CA ASN A 57 -39.50 27.87 3.20
C ASN A 57 -38.53 27.83 2.01
N VAL A 58 -37.61 26.86 2.03
CA VAL A 58 -36.64 26.61 0.95
C VAL A 58 -36.79 25.16 0.51
N GLU A 59 -37.19 24.95 -0.74
CA GLU A 59 -37.20 23.63 -1.35
C GLU A 59 -35.83 23.35 -1.99
N LEU A 60 -35.24 22.23 -1.59
CA LEU A 60 -34.01 21.68 -2.13
C LEU A 60 -34.32 20.52 -3.08
N ASP A 61 -33.73 20.59 -4.27
CA ASP A 61 -33.62 19.48 -5.22
C ASP A 61 -32.16 19.34 -5.65
N VAL A 62 -31.71 18.11 -5.88
CA VAL A 62 -30.34 17.80 -6.28
C VAL A 62 -30.44 16.93 -7.52
N ALA A 63 -29.87 17.40 -8.62
CA ALA A 63 -29.70 16.56 -9.81
C ALA A 63 -28.28 16.02 -9.86
N TYR A 64 -28.15 14.71 -9.83
CA TYR A 64 -26.86 14.02 -9.75
C TYR A 64 -26.30 13.80 -11.16
N SER A 65 -25.24 14.54 -11.50
CA SER A 65 -24.71 14.54 -12.86
C SER A 65 -23.68 13.44 -13.08
N GLN A 66 -22.73 13.26 -12.17
CA GLN A 66 -21.65 12.29 -12.32
C GLN A 66 -21.05 11.91 -10.95
N LEU A 67 -20.81 10.61 -10.78
CA LEU A 67 -19.84 10.12 -9.79
C LEU A 67 -18.45 10.27 -10.42
N VAL A 68 -17.63 11.21 -9.92
CA VAL A 68 -16.30 11.49 -10.48
C VAL A 68 -15.32 10.43 -10.02
N ASP A 69 -15.26 10.21 -8.71
CA ASP A 69 -14.34 9.28 -8.06
C ASP A 69 -14.89 8.90 -6.68
N LEU A 70 -14.57 7.70 -6.21
CA LEU A 70 -14.80 7.24 -4.85
C LEU A 70 -13.49 6.68 -4.31
N ASP A 71 -12.66 7.58 -3.79
CA ASP A 71 -11.35 7.27 -3.23
C ASP A 71 -11.53 6.40 -1.99
N GLY A 72 -11.40 5.09 -2.20
CA GLY A 72 -11.52 4.10 -1.14
C GLY A 72 -10.50 4.33 -0.03
N LYS A 73 -9.26 4.71 -0.38
CA LYS A 73 -8.11 4.84 0.52
C LYS A 73 -8.29 6.03 1.47
N ASN A 74 -8.70 7.18 0.97
CA ASN A 74 -8.90 8.40 1.75
C ASN A 74 -10.36 8.58 2.25
N GLN A 75 -11.28 7.68 1.88
CA GLN A 75 -12.71 7.74 2.23
C GLN A 75 -13.44 8.99 1.70
N ILE A 76 -13.07 9.43 0.50
CA ILE A 76 -13.58 10.66 -0.13
C ILE A 76 -14.42 10.32 -1.36
N LEU A 77 -15.68 10.74 -1.34
CA LEU A 77 -16.59 10.72 -2.48
C LEU A 77 -16.51 12.04 -3.24
N SER A 78 -16.04 12.02 -4.48
CA SER A 78 -16.03 13.17 -5.40
C SER A 78 -17.21 13.07 -6.39
N SER A 79 -18.07 14.09 -6.45
CA SER A 79 -19.30 14.06 -7.24
C SER A 79 -19.62 15.41 -7.89
N LYS A 80 -20.10 15.38 -9.14
CA LYS A 80 -20.65 16.56 -9.82
C LYS A 80 -22.16 16.56 -9.73
N ILE A 81 -22.72 17.61 -9.14
CA ILE A 81 -24.15 17.77 -8.90
C ILE A 81 -24.63 19.16 -9.30
N TRP A 82 -25.92 19.27 -9.61
CA TRP A 82 -26.62 20.53 -9.70
C TRP A 82 -27.49 20.70 -8.46
N ILE A 83 -27.20 21.71 -7.67
CA ILE A 83 -28.02 22.07 -6.52
C ILE A 83 -29.07 23.08 -6.99
N ARG A 84 -30.33 22.69 -6.85
CA ARG A 84 -31.48 23.47 -7.26
C ARG A 84 -32.21 23.94 -6.01
N GLN A 85 -32.31 25.25 -5.84
CA GLN A 85 -32.94 25.88 -4.69
C GLN A 85 -34.11 26.72 -5.16
N ILE A 86 -35.26 26.54 -4.51
CA ILE A 86 -36.49 27.28 -4.79
C ILE A 86 -36.96 27.92 -3.49
N TRP A 87 -37.11 29.23 -3.49
CA TRP A 87 -37.63 29.98 -2.33
C TRP A 87 -38.51 31.13 -2.81
N ARG A 88 -39.32 31.68 -1.90
CA ARG A 88 -40.16 32.85 -2.21
C ARG A 88 -39.61 34.10 -1.54
N ASN A 89 -39.32 35.12 -2.34
CA ASN A 89 -39.00 36.48 -1.89
C ASN A 89 -40.15 37.44 -2.28
N PRO A 90 -41.01 37.83 -1.34
CA PRO A 90 -42.16 38.69 -1.63
C PRO A 90 -41.79 40.17 -1.80
N PHE A 91 -40.54 40.56 -1.58
CA PHE A 91 -40.05 41.92 -1.86
C PHE A 91 -39.61 42.08 -3.33
N LEU A 92 -39.35 40.97 -4.04
CA LEU A 92 -38.94 40.96 -5.44
C LEU A 92 -40.08 40.47 -6.36
N SER A 93 -41.31 40.88 -6.08
CA SER A 93 -42.50 40.56 -6.90
C SER A 93 -43.01 41.79 -7.64
N TRP A 94 -43.40 41.63 -8.90
CA TRP A 94 -43.94 42.69 -9.74
C TRP A 94 -45.16 42.23 -10.53
N LYS A 95 -45.85 43.20 -11.13
CA LYS A 95 -46.98 42.98 -12.05
C LYS A 95 -46.46 43.01 -13.49
N PRO A 96 -46.53 41.91 -14.27
CA PRO A 96 -46.05 41.88 -15.66
C PRO A 96 -46.67 42.97 -16.54
N GLU A 97 -47.90 43.39 -16.24
CA GLU A 97 -48.66 44.42 -16.95
C GLU A 97 -47.94 45.78 -16.97
N ASN A 98 -47.13 46.08 -15.95
CA ASN A 98 -46.40 47.35 -15.83
C ASN A 98 -45.07 47.37 -16.63
N TYR A 99 -44.59 46.21 -17.07
CA TYR A 99 -43.27 46.00 -17.68
C TYR A 99 -43.38 45.08 -18.90
N SER A 100 -44.23 45.47 -19.87
CA SER A 100 -44.39 44.83 -21.17
C SER A 100 -44.59 43.29 -21.15
N GLY A 101 -45.22 42.75 -20.10
CA GLY A 101 -45.47 41.31 -19.97
C GLY A 101 -44.27 40.48 -19.49
N ILE A 102 -43.19 41.10 -18.99
CA ILE A 102 -42.03 40.39 -18.44
C ILE A 102 -42.46 39.55 -17.23
N THR A 103 -42.37 38.22 -17.35
CA THR A 103 -42.76 37.25 -16.32
C THR A 103 -41.59 36.72 -15.49
N ALA A 104 -40.37 36.79 -16.03
CA ALA A 104 -39.15 36.38 -15.34
C ALA A 104 -37.93 37.19 -15.80
N ILE A 105 -36.94 37.35 -14.91
CA ILE A 105 -35.65 38.05 -15.17
C ILE A 105 -34.48 37.29 -14.54
N ASN A 106 -33.27 37.47 -15.10
CA ASN A 106 -32.06 36.75 -14.69
C ASN A 106 -31.05 37.68 -14.00
N VAL A 107 -30.92 37.57 -12.68
CA VAL A 107 -30.14 38.49 -11.83
C VAL A 107 -28.90 37.81 -11.23
N ASP A 108 -27.85 38.58 -10.95
CA ASP A 108 -26.66 38.10 -10.25
C ASP A 108 -27.00 37.65 -8.80
N PRO A 109 -26.56 36.45 -8.34
CA PRO A 109 -26.79 35.93 -6.98
C PRO A 109 -26.14 36.75 -5.85
N LYS A 110 -25.39 37.82 -6.16
CA LYS A 110 -24.84 38.79 -5.20
C LYS A 110 -25.76 39.98 -4.92
N LEU A 111 -26.84 40.14 -5.69
CA LEU A 111 -27.86 41.20 -5.50
C LEU A 111 -29.11 40.72 -4.75
N VAL A 112 -29.34 39.41 -4.70
CA VAL A 112 -30.55 38.79 -4.13
C VAL A 112 -30.21 38.08 -2.81
N TRP A 113 -31.15 38.03 -1.86
CA TRP A 113 -30.99 37.17 -0.68
C TRP A 113 -31.00 35.70 -1.12
N LYS A 114 -29.95 34.96 -0.77
CA LYS A 114 -29.85 33.51 -0.94
C LYS A 114 -29.77 32.81 0.43
N PRO A 115 -30.36 31.62 0.60
CA PRO A 115 -30.19 30.82 1.81
C PRO A 115 -28.74 30.33 1.94
N ASP A 116 -28.29 30.13 3.17
CA ASP A 116 -26.93 29.75 3.54
C ASP A 116 -26.75 28.22 3.62
N LEU A 117 -27.16 27.51 2.56
CA LEU A 117 -27.01 26.06 2.51
C LEU A 117 -25.54 25.66 2.42
N VAL A 118 -25.15 24.73 3.29
CA VAL A 118 -23.80 24.16 3.38
C VAL A 118 -23.86 22.63 3.40
N LEU A 119 -22.79 21.98 2.91
CA LEU A 119 -22.62 20.54 2.96
C LEU A 119 -21.82 20.19 4.22
N TYR A 120 -22.49 19.75 5.29
CA TYR A 120 -21.84 19.51 6.59
C TYR A 120 -20.67 18.51 6.49
N ASN A 121 -20.74 17.54 5.57
CA ASN A 121 -19.70 16.52 5.35
C ASN A 121 -18.75 16.79 4.17
N ASN A 122 -18.49 18.05 3.81
CA ASN A 122 -17.51 18.46 2.77
C ASN A 122 -16.02 18.23 3.18
N ILE A 123 -15.13 17.88 2.25
CA ILE A 123 -13.65 17.82 2.35
C ILE A 123 -12.97 18.47 1.12
N GLY A 124 -13.65 19.40 0.45
CA GLY A 124 -13.14 20.05 -0.75
C GLY A 124 -12.02 21.05 -0.47
N ILE A 125 -10.76 20.65 -0.67
CA ILE A 125 -9.64 21.58 -0.83
C ILE A 125 -9.77 22.26 -2.19
N GLY A 126 -10.17 23.53 -2.17
CA GLY A 126 -10.39 24.42 -3.31
C GLY A 126 -10.87 25.78 -2.78
N GLN A 127 -10.63 26.87 -3.51
CA GLN A 127 -10.85 28.22 -2.99
C GLN A 127 -12.28 28.44 -2.48
N THR A 128 -12.38 28.80 -1.20
CA THR A 128 -13.61 29.03 -0.43
C THR A 128 -14.49 27.80 -0.25
N GLY A 129 -14.96 27.59 0.99
CA GLY A 129 -15.98 26.56 1.28
C GLY A 129 -17.38 26.87 0.72
N ALA A 130 -17.48 27.78 -0.26
CA ALA A 130 -18.68 27.92 -1.05
C ALA A 130 -19.00 26.57 -1.68
N ILE A 131 -20.24 26.10 -1.52
CA ILE A 131 -20.76 25.02 -2.36
C ILE A 131 -20.66 25.39 -3.85
N TYR A 132 -20.60 26.68 -4.16
CA TYR A 132 -20.86 27.23 -5.48
C TYR A 132 -19.60 27.87 -6.07
N ASN A 133 -18.79 27.07 -6.79
CA ASN A 133 -17.67 27.60 -7.59
C ASN A 133 -18.14 28.48 -8.76
N TYR A 134 -19.43 28.43 -9.09
CA TYR A 134 -20.05 29.18 -10.18
C TYR A 134 -21.27 29.96 -9.67
N ASP A 135 -21.16 31.29 -9.64
CA ASP A 135 -22.28 32.21 -9.42
C ASP A 135 -23.21 32.24 -10.66
N THR A 136 -24.02 31.21 -10.84
CA THR A 136 -25.08 31.22 -11.87
C THR A 136 -26.15 32.25 -11.53
N LYS A 137 -26.71 32.90 -12.56
CA LYS A 137 -27.81 33.86 -12.39
C LYS A 137 -29.02 33.21 -11.73
N VAL A 138 -29.64 33.93 -10.80
CA VAL A 138 -30.92 33.58 -10.18
C VAL A 138 -32.05 33.99 -11.12
N VAL A 139 -32.96 33.07 -11.41
CA VAL A 139 -34.19 33.37 -12.15
C VAL A 139 -35.23 33.86 -11.14
N LEU A 140 -35.63 35.12 -11.25
CA LEU A 140 -36.73 35.68 -10.48
C LEU A 140 -38.00 35.61 -11.32
N ASN A 141 -39.09 35.09 -10.76
CA ASN A 141 -40.42 35.16 -11.38
C ASN A 141 -41.25 36.30 -10.77
N HIS A 142 -42.14 36.89 -11.57
CA HIS A 142 -43.03 38.00 -11.18
C HIS A 142 -43.83 37.76 -9.89
N ASN A 143 -44.16 36.50 -9.57
CA ASN A 143 -44.86 36.12 -8.35
C ASN A 143 -44.00 36.13 -7.06
N GLY A 144 -42.72 36.53 -7.19
CA GLY A 144 -41.71 36.52 -6.13
C GLY A 144 -41.09 35.15 -5.85
N THR A 145 -41.17 34.19 -6.78
CA THR A 145 -40.49 32.89 -6.65
C THR A 145 -39.13 32.96 -7.30
N ASN A 146 -38.10 32.56 -6.57
CA ASN A 146 -36.72 32.59 -6.98
C ASN A 146 -36.23 31.16 -7.23
N TYR A 147 -35.59 30.95 -8.38
CA TYR A 147 -34.96 29.69 -8.74
C TYR A 147 -33.46 29.90 -8.91
N TRP A 148 -32.66 29.08 -8.24
CA TRP A 148 -31.21 29.10 -8.40
C TRP A 148 -30.69 27.70 -8.67
N TYR A 149 -29.89 27.58 -9.73
CA TYR A 149 -29.38 26.31 -10.27
C TYR A 149 -27.86 26.38 -10.31
N ALA A 150 -27.21 25.88 -9.27
CA ALA A 150 -25.77 25.98 -9.13
C ALA A 150 -25.10 24.62 -9.43
N PRO A 151 -24.35 24.48 -10.54
CA PRO A 151 -23.51 23.32 -10.79
C PRO A 151 -22.29 23.37 -9.87
N THR A 152 -21.92 22.23 -9.30
CA THR A 152 -20.75 22.14 -8.43
C THR A 152 -20.11 20.75 -8.44
N GLU A 153 -18.80 20.73 -8.17
CA GLU A 153 -18.06 19.52 -7.81
C GLU A 153 -17.86 19.51 -6.29
N ILE A 154 -18.49 18.57 -5.61
CA ILE A 154 -18.37 18.39 -4.17
C ILE A 154 -17.48 17.19 -3.84
N LYS A 155 -16.65 17.35 -2.81
CA LYS A 155 -15.90 16.26 -2.19
C LYS A 155 -16.46 16.02 -0.80
N SER A 156 -16.89 14.80 -0.51
CA SER A 156 -17.67 14.50 0.69
C SER A 156 -17.13 13.28 1.42
N ILE A 157 -17.29 13.24 2.74
CA ILE A 157 -16.85 12.10 3.54
C ILE A 157 -17.78 10.91 3.27
N CYS A 158 -17.22 9.77 2.90
CA CYS A 158 -17.95 8.51 2.79
C CYS A 158 -17.18 7.37 3.47
N LYS A 159 -17.73 6.85 4.58
CA LYS A 159 -17.20 5.65 5.24
C LYS A 159 -17.43 4.43 4.35
N ILE A 160 -16.34 3.81 3.91
CA ILE A 160 -16.32 2.64 3.03
C ILE A 160 -16.32 1.35 3.86
N ASP A 161 -17.25 0.43 3.58
CA ASP A 161 -17.23 -0.93 4.12
C ASP A 161 -16.57 -1.89 3.12
N ILE A 162 -15.46 -2.51 3.54
CA ILE A 162 -14.64 -3.39 2.69
C ILE A 162 -14.87 -4.88 2.94
N THR A 163 -15.86 -5.25 3.77
CA THR A 163 -16.12 -6.64 4.20
C THR A 163 -16.25 -7.62 3.02
N PHE A 164 -17.04 -7.25 2.01
CA PHE A 164 -17.37 -8.08 0.84
C PHE A 164 -16.65 -7.65 -0.45
N PHE A 165 -15.59 -6.85 -0.36
CA PHE A 165 -14.81 -6.41 -1.53
C PHE A 165 -14.38 -7.61 -2.40
N PRO A 166 -14.51 -7.55 -3.74
CA PRO A 166 -14.95 -6.41 -4.56
C PRO A 166 -16.47 -6.36 -4.84
N PHE A 167 -17.28 -7.21 -4.21
CA PHE A 167 -18.74 -7.27 -4.38
C PHE A 167 -19.49 -6.31 -3.43
N ASP A 168 -18.86 -5.17 -3.12
CA ASP A 168 -19.33 -4.23 -2.11
C ASP A 168 -20.37 -3.22 -2.63
N GLU A 169 -21.29 -2.85 -1.73
CA GLU A 169 -22.24 -1.75 -1.89
C GLU A 169 -21.93 -0.66 -0.85
N GLN A 170 -21.76 0.58 -1.30
CA GLN A 170 -21.42 1.72 -0.45
C GLN A 170 -22.61 2.68 -0.32
N LYS A 171 -22.76 3.30 0.87
CA LYS A 171 -23.86 4.21 1.22
C LYS A 171 -23.32 5.54 1.73
N CYS A 172 -23.05 6.46 0.81
CA CYS A 172 -22.45 7.75 1.11
C CYS A 172 -23.53 8.82 1.36
N PRO A 173 -23.61 9.43 2.56
CA PRO A 173 -24.52 10.54 2.81
C PRO A 173 -23.98 11.86 2.22
N LEU A 174 -24.87 12.71 1.70
CA LEU A 174 -24.62 14.13 1.44
C LEU A 174 -25.57 14.95 2.29
N VAL A 175 -25.05 15.61 3.33
CA VAL A 175 -25.88 16.29 4.34
C VAL A 175 -25.91 17.79 4.09
N PHE A 176 -27.00 18.28 3.50
CA PHE A 176 -27.22 19.71 3.25
C PHE A 176 -28.06 20.33 4.36
N GLY A 177 -27.62 21.46 4.91
CA GLY A 177 -28.39 22.22 5.91
C GLY A 177 -28.00 23.69 5.94
N SER A 178 -28.79 24.53 6.61
CA SER A 178 -28.36 25.89 6.94
C SER A 178 -27.28 25.86 8.02
N TRP A 179 -26.31 26.76 7.98
CA TRP A 179 -25.34 26.88 9.07
C TRP A 179 -25.80 27.85 10.17
N THR A 180 -26.54 28.90 9.81
CA THR A 180 -26.82 30.04 10.71
C THR A 180 -28.28 30.18 11.08
N TYR A 181 -29.21 29.61 10.30
CA TYR A 181 -30.63 29.62 10.62
C TYR A 181 -31.06 28.28 11.23
N THR A 182 -31.61 28.36 12.44
CA THR A 182 -32.34 27.26 13.07
C THR A 182 -33.68 27.03 12.35
N GLY A 183 -34.34 25.91 12.64
CA GLY A 183 -35.60 25.53 11.98
C GLY A 183 -36.77 26.51 12.15
N ASN A 184 -36.65 27.47 13.08
CA ASN A 184 -37.62 28.55 13.28
C ASN A 184 -37.50 29.67 12.23
N TYR A 185 -36.31 29.87 11.65
CA TYR A 185 -36.02 30.99 10.74
C TYR A 185 -35.88 30.57 9.28
N LEU A 186 -35.44 29.32 9.02
CA LEU A 186 -35.37 28.70 7.70
C LEU A 186 -35.87 27.26 7.80
N ASN A 187 -36.89 26.94 7.01
CA ASN A 187 -37.47 25.61 6.93
C ASN A 187 -37.06 24.96 5.60
N LEU A 188 -36.07 24.08 5.68
CA LEU A 188 -35.57 23.32 4.53
C LEU A 188 -36.47 22.11 4.26
N THR A 189 -36.95 21.96 3.04
CA THR A 189 -37.74 20.83 2.57
C THR A 189 -37.11 20.18 1.35
N LYS A 190 -37.33 18.89 1.16
CA LYS A 190 -36.98 18.18 -0.08
C LYS A 190 -38.10 18.36 -1.10
N LYS A 191 -37.77 18.63 -2.35
CA LYS A 191 -38.76 18.73 -3.45
C LYS A 191 -39.31 17.35 -3.84
N ASN A 192 -38.42 16.37 -3.95
CA ASN A 192 -38.70 14.98 -4.33
C ASN A 192 -38.14 14.02 -3.27
N ASP A 193 -38.63 12.77 -3.25
CA ASP A 193 -38.13 11.72 -2.36
C ASP A 193 -36.79 11.11 -2.80
N SER A 194 -36.32 11.41 -4.02
CA SER A 194 -35.01 11.05 -4.54
C SER A 194 -34.39 12.22 -5.31
N ALA A 195 -33.08 12.15 -5.53
CA ALA A 195 -32.39 13.04 -6.48
C ALA A 195 -32.91 12.86 -7.92
N ASP A 196 -32.78 13.90 -8.73
CA ASP A 196 -33.00 13.83 -10.17
C ASP A 196 -31.80 13.17 -10.86
N LEU A 197 -32.05 12.01 -11.49
CA LEU A 197 -31.04 11.22 -12.21
C LEU A 197 -31.17 11.36 -13.75
N GLY A 198 -32.04 12.25 -14.25
CA GLY A 198 -32.36 12.36 -15.69
C GLY A 198 -31.21 12.79 -16.60
N LYS A 199 -30.10 13.27 -16.03
CA LYS A 199 -28.83 13.56 -16.73
C LYS A 199 -27.62 12.88 -16.09
N TYR A 200 -27.82 11.75 -15.40
CA TYR A 200 -26.72 11.00 -14.80
C TYR A 200 -25.82 10.37 -15.87
N THR A 201 -24.51 10.63 -15.81
CA THR A 201 -23.50 9.95 -16.59
C THR A 201 -22.93 8.75 -15.83
N ILE A 202 -23.03 7.57 -16.45
CA ILE A 202 -22.64 6.29 -15.85
C ILE A 202 -21.13 6.26 -15.60
N SER A 203 -20.71 5.95 -14.37
CA SER A 203 -19.29 5.78 -14.03
C SER A 203 -18.72 4.47 -14.60
N GLY A 204 -17.43 4.47 -14.94
CA GLY A 204 -16.72 3.28 -15.42
C GLY A 204 -16.56 2.20 -14.35
N GLU A 205 -16.39 2.59 -13.09
CA GLU A 205 -16.04 1.68 -11.98
C GLU A 205 -17.21 1.34 -11.06
N TRP A 206 -18.23 2.20 -11.03
CA TRP A 206 -19.36 2.08 -10.10
C TRP A 206 -20.70 2.16 -10.83
N GLU A 207 -21.68 1.45 -10.30
CA GLU A 207 -23.09 1.48 -10.67
C GLU A 207 -23.85 2.28 -9.60
N LEU A 208 -24.55 3.35 -9.98
CA LEU A 208 -25.45 4.07 -9.09
C LEU A 208 -26.79 3.32 -9.00
N ILE A 209 -27.11 2.77 -7.84
CA ILE A 209 -28.36 2.05 -7.60
C ILE A 209 -29.50 3.03 -7.34
N ALA A 210 -29.31 3.96 -6.38
CA ALA A 210 -30.33 4.90 -5.96
C ALA A 210 -29.73 6.10 -5.20
N MET A 211 -30.49 7.19 -5.13
CA MET A 211 -30.14 8.36 -4.31
C MET A 211 -31.37 8.95 -3.57
N PRO A 212 -31.94 8.23 -2.58
CA PRO A 212 -33.07 8.72 -1.79
C PRO A 212 -32.72 9.92 -0.90
N ALA A 213 -33.69 10.80 -0.69
CA ALA A 213 -33.60 12.02 0.10
C ALA A 213 -34.38 11.91 1.42
N LYS A 214 -33.73 12.20 2.54
CA LYS A 214 -34.31 12.18 3.89
C LYS A 214 -34.15 13.54 4.57
N ARG A 215 -35.26 14.12 5.02
CA ARG A 215 -35.25 15.32 5.87
C ARG A 215 -35.08 14.89 7.32
N ASN A 216 -34.13 15.47 8.03
CA ASN A 216 -33.91 15.27 9.45
C ASN A 216 -34.10 16.59 10.22
N VAL A 217 -34.20 16.48 11.55
CA VAL A 217 -34.27 17.63 12.47
C VAL A 217 -33.31 17.31 13.62
N VAL A 218 -32.23 18.08 13.74
CA VAL A 218 -31.08 17.76 14.60
C VAL A 218 -30.86 18.88 15.61
N LYS A 219 -30.85 18.55 16.90
CA LYS A 219 -30.40 19.45 17.96
C LYS A 219 -28.90 19.27 18.19
N TYR A 220 -28.16 20.38 18.24
CA TYR A 220 -26.72 20.40 18.50
C TYR A 220 -26.42 20.87 19.91
N SER A 221 -25.33 20.37 20.49
CA SER A 221 -24.90 20.66 21.87
C SER A 221 -24.54 22.12 22.14
N CYS A 222 -24.30 22.91 21.10
CA CYS A 222 -24.08 24.36 21.18
C CYS A 222 -25.37 25.16 21.41
N CYS A 223 -26.52 24.61 20.98
CA CYS A 223 -27.55 25.44 20.38
C CYS A 223 -28.94 25.08 20.94
N PRO A 224 -29.74 26.05 21.41
CA PRO A 224 -30.99 25.76 22.12
C PRO A 224 -32.09 25.18 21.21
N HIS A 225 -32.13 25.62 19.96
CA HIS A 225 -33.11 25.21 18.95
C HIS A 225 -32.53 24.20 17.95
N PRO A 226 -33.37 23.31 17.38
CA PRO A 226 -32.92 22.37 16.37
C PRO A 226 -32.69 23.02 15.00
N TYR A 227 -31.77 22.43 14.24
CA TYR A 227 -31.51 22.71 12.84
C TYR A 227 -32.23 21.69 11.95
N ILE A 228 -32.43 22.02 10.68
CA ILE A 228 -33.06 21.15 9.69
C ILE A 228 -32.05 20.88 8.58
N ASP A 229 -31.84 19.61 8.28
CA ASP A 229 -30.99 19.13 7.21
C ASP A 229 -31.74 18.18 6.27
N VAL A 230 -31.29 18.10 5.03
CA VAL A 230 -31.73 17.14 4.02
C VAL A 230 -30.51 16.33 3.60
N THR A 231 -30.54 15.05 3.97
CA THR A 231 -29.51 14.07 3.61
C THR A 231 -29.92 13.30 2.36
N TYR A 232 -29.11 13.34 1.31
CA TYR A 232 -29.22 12.41 0.19
C TYR A 232 -28.26 11.24 0.40
N HIS A 233 -28.75 10.01 0.36
CA HIS A 233 -27.89 8.82 0.48
C HIS A 233 -27.57 8.27 -0.90
N ILE A 234 -26.34 8.46 -1.37
CA ILE A 234 -25.84 7.85 -2.62
C ILE A 234 -25.55 6.38 -2.34
N ILE A 235 -26.28 5.48 -3.01
CA ILE A 235 -26.13 4.04 -2.93
C ILE A 235 -25.48 3.56 -4.23
N VAL A 236 -24.23 3.09 -4.15
CA VAL A 236 -23.43 2.64 -5.30
C VAL A 236 -22.92 1.22 -5.10
N ARG A 237 -22.80 0.46 -6.20
CA ARG A 237 -22.23 -0.90 -6.25
C ARG A 237 -20.99 -0.91 -7.14
N ARG A 238 -19.96 -1.65 -6.74
CA ARG A 238 -18.73 -1.76 -7.54
C ARG A 238 -18.92 -2.64 -8.78
N LYS A 239 -18.34 -2.24 -9.92
CA LYS A 239 -18.23 -3.09 -11.12
C LYS A 239 -17.04 -4.05 -10.96
N VAL A 240 -17.35 -5.32 -10.73
CA VAL A 240 -16.38 -6.30 -10.21
C VAL A 240 -15.40 -6.88 -11.24
N LEU A 241 -15.69 -6.75 -12.55
CA LEU A 241 -15.00 -7.52 -13.60
C LEU A 241 -13.49 -7.27 -13.66
N PHE A 242 -13.05 -6.03 -13.47
CA PHE A 242 -11.63 -5.67 -13.38
C PHE A 242 -10.91 -6.41 -12.24
N TYR A 243 -11.52 -6.42 -11.06
CA TYR A 243 -10.97 -7.08 -9.86
C TYR A 243 -11.03 -8.61 -9.96
N MET A 244 -12.07 -9.16 -10.60
CA MET A 244 -12.14 -10.60 -10.90
C MET A 244 -10.98 -11.05 -11.79
N ALA A 245 -10.69 -10.32 -12.86
CA ALA A 245 -9.64 -10.67 -13.82
C ALA A 245 -8.22 -10.39 -13.29
N ASN A 246 -7.99 -9.26 -12.61
CA ASN A 246 -6.64 -8.80 -12.26
C ASN A 246 -6.19 -9.12 -10.83
N LEU A 247 -7.12 -9.41 -9.91
CA LEU A 247 -6.81 -9.71 -8.51
C LEU A 247 -7.20 -11.15 -8.13
N ILE A 248 -8.45 -11.55 -8.36
CA ILE A 248 -8.97 -12.84 -7.88
C ILE A 248 -8.48 -14.00 -8.75
N LEU A 249 -8.55 -13.89 -10.08
CA LEU A 249 -8.13 -14.95 -11.00
C LEU A 249 -6.63 -15.34 -10.81
N PRO A 250 -5.66 -14.42 -10.69
CA PRO A 250 -4.28 -14.77 -10.38
C PRO A 250 -4.14 -15.51 -9.05
N CYS A 251 -4.84 -15.08 -7.99
CA CYS A 251 -4.81 -15.76 -6.69
C CYS A 251 -5.36 -17.19 -6.76
N VAL A 252 -6.42 -17.43 -7.54
CA VAL A 252 -6.98 -18.78 -7.77
C VAL A 252 -6.04 -19.64 -8.60
N VAL A 253 -5.43 -19.10 -9.67
CA VAL A 253 -4.44 -19.82 -10.47
C VAL A 253 -3.22 -20.20 -9.64
N LEU A 254 -2.69 -19.29 -8.82
CA LEU A 254 -1.59 -19.56 -7.90
C LEU A 254 -1.98 -20.66 -6.89
N ALA A 255 -3.17 -20.61 -6.30
CA ALA A 255 -3.66 -21.66 -5.41
C ALA A 255 -3.77 -23.03 -6.11
N LEU A 256 -4.22 -23.09 -7.36
CA LEU A 256 -4.25 -24.34 -8.14
C LEU A 256 -2.84 -24.88 -8.45
N LEU A 257 -1.89 -24.01 -8.78
CA LEU A 257 -0.49 -24.40 -9.05
C LEU A 257 0.19 -25.03 -7.82
N THR A 258 -0.23 -24.71 -6.59
CA THR A 258 0.30 -25.36 -5.38
C THR A 258 -0.04 -26.86 -5.32
N VAL A 259 -1.21 -27.26 -5.83
CA VAL A 259 -1.61 -28.66 -5.93
C VAL A 259 -0.79 -29.36 -7.01
N PHE A 260 -0.61 -28.72 -8.17
CA PHE A 260 0.25 -29.24 -9.24
C PHE A 260 1.71 -29.40 -8.82
N SER A 261 2.21 -28.63 -7.86
CA SER A 261 3.58 -28.79 -7.32
C SER A 261 3.85 -30.20 -6.77
N PHE A 262 2.83 -30.88 -6.24
CA PHE A 262 2.95 -32.26 -5.74
C PHE A 262 2.98 -33.32 -6.83
N TYR A 263 2.60 -32.97 -8.07
CA TYR A 263 2.70 -33.85 -9.23
C TYR A 263 4.13 -33.93 -9.78
N LEU A 264 4.95 -32.90 -9.57
CA LEU A 264 6.36 -32.91 -9.99
C LEU A 264 7.16 -33.93 -9.15
N PRO A 265 8.02 -34.75 -9.79
CA PRO A 265 8.88 -35.69 -9.08
C PRO A 265 9.90 -34.93 -8.20
N PRO A 266 10.25 -35.45 -7.02
CA PRO A 266 11.23 -34.81 -6.12
C PRO A 266 12.64 -34.76 -6.71
N GLU A 267 12.91 -35.55 -7.75
CA GLU A 267 14.19 -35.60 -8.50
C GLU A 267 14.52 -34.30 -9.23
N SER A 268 13.51 -33.54 -9.65
CA SER A 268 13.71 -32.42 -10.57
C SER A 268 14.31 -31.16 -9.93
N GLY A 269 14.36 -31.07 -8.59
CA GLY A 269 14.66 -29.81 -7.87
C GLY A 269 13.53 -28.77 -7.96
N GLU A 270 13.11 -28.44 -9.19
CA GLU A 270 12.11 -27.44 -9.60
C GLU A 270 10.84 -27.39 -8.76
N ARG A 271 10.41 -28.53 -8.20
CA ARG A 271 9.27 -28.57 -7.27
C ARG A 271 9.42 -27.61 -6.09
N VAL A 272 10.63 -27.45 -5.55
CA VAL A 272 10.90 -26.51 -4.44
C VAL A 272 10.82 -25.07 -4.94
N SER A 273 11.48 -24.78 -6.07
CA SER A 273 11.48 -23.46 -6.73
C SER A 273 10.07 -22.97 -7.08
N LEU A 274 9.23 -23.85 -7.64
CA LEU A 274 7.84 -23.56 -8.01
C LEU A 274 6.96 -23.20 -6.80
N VAL A 275 7.10 -23.89 -5.66
CA VAL A 275 6.33 -23.54 -4.44
C VAL A 275 6.78 -22.18 -3.86
N ILE A 276 8.07 -21.86 -3.94
CA ILE A 276 8.61 -20.58 -3.43
C ILE A 276 8.21 -19.40 -4.33
N THR A 277 8.28 -19.57 -5.64
CA THR A 277 7.84 -18.53 -6.60
C THR A 277 6.35 -18.25 -6.48
N ILE A 278 5.52 -19.28 -6.23
CA ILE A 278 4.10 -19.09 -5.88
C ILE A 278 3.93 -18.33 -4.56
N LEU A 279 4.69 -18.68 -3.52
CA LEU A 279 4.66 -17.97 -2.23
C LEU A 279 4.99 -16.48 -2.41
N LEU A 280 6.07 -16.17 -3.13
CA LEU A 280 6.48 -14.79 -3.42
C LEU A 280 5.41 -14.06 -4.22
N GLY A 281 4.86 -14.69 -5.27
CA GLY A 281 3.76 -14.14 -6.07
C GLY A 281 2.54 -13.78 -5.22
N LEU A 282 2.10 -14.69 -4.35
CA LEU A 282 1.00 -14.45 -3.42
C LEU A 282 1.30 -13.29 -2.45
N THR A 283 2.53 -13.17 -1.94
CA THR A 283 2.91 -12.03 -1.09
C THR A 283 2.88 -10.70 -1.85
N VAL A 284 3.30 -10.66 -3.11
CA VAL A 284 3.25 -9.44 -3.95
C VAL A 284 1.80 -9.05 -4.27
N PHE A 285 0.93 -10.00 -4.63
CA PHE A 285 -0.50 -9.73 -4.84
C PHE A 285 -1.19 -9.20 -3.57
N MET A 286 -0.80 -9.72 -2.40
CA MET A 286 -1.27 -9.19 -1.11
C MET A 286 -0.81 -7.74 -0.87
N LEU A 287 0.45 -7.42 -1.15
CA LEU A 287 0.96 -6.05 -1.04
C LEU A 287 0.18 -5.08 -1.96
N VAL A 288 0.04 -5.42 -3.25
CA VAL A 288 -0.72 -4.62 -4.23
C VAL A 288 -2.17 -4.41 -3.80
N PHE A 289 -2.82 -5.44 -3.23
CA PHE A 289 -4.16 -5.27 -2.64
C PHE A 289 -4.18 -4.23 -1.52
N THR A 290 -3.20 -4.27 -0.60
CA THR A 290 -3.17 -3.41 0.58
C THR A 290 -2.83 -1.95 0.30
N GLU A 291 -2.27 -1.63 -0.86
CA GLU A 291 -2.03 -0.24 -1.29
C GLU A 291 -3.29 0.43 -1.85
N ASN A 292 -4.22 -0.35 -2.41
CA ASN A 292 -5.42 0.14 -3.10
C ASN A 292 -6.70 0.17 -2.24
N VAL A 293 -6.62 -0.29 -0.99
CA VAL A 293 -7.75 -0.43 -0.05
C VAL A 293 -7.45 0.38 1.22
N PRO A 294 -8.44 1.05 1.85
CA PRO A 294 -8.19 1.84 3.04
C PRO A 294 -7.67 0.98 4.19
N ARG A 295 -6.86 1.61 5.05
CA ARG A 295 -6.24 1.02 6.23
C ARG A 295 -7.22 0.91 7.40
N THR A 296 -8.42 0.40 7.13
CA THR A 296 -9.40 0.14 8.19
C THR A 296 -9.12 -1.19 8.88
N SER A 297 -9.48 -1.21 10.16
CA SER A 297 -9.29 -2.36 11.06
C SER A 297 -10.60 -2.85 11.67
N GLU A 298 -11.71 -2.13 11.45
CA GLU A 298 -13.05 -2.52 11.90
C GLU A 298 -13.48 -3.87 11.29
N VAL A 299 -13.12 -4.10 10.03
CA VAL A 299 -13.45 -5.30 9.26
C VAL A 299 -12.25 -5.72 8.39
N ILE A 300 -11.93 -7.01 8.39
CA ILE A 300 -10.95 -7.59 7.45
C ILE A 300 -11.72 -8.07 6.20
N PRO A 301 -11.37 -7.62 4.98
CA PRO A 301 -11.95 -8.10 3.73
C PRO A 301 -11.89 -9.62 3.58
N LEU A 302 -12.92 -10.21 2.96
CA LEU A 302 -12.94 -11.65 2.71
C LEU A 302 -11.74 -12.12 1.86
N ILE A 303 -11.32 -11.33 0.86
CA ILE A 303 -10.17 -11.64 0.01
C ILE A 303 -8.85 -11.70 0.79
N VAL A 304 -8.65 -10.85 1.80
CA VAL A 304 -7.47 -10.89 2.70
C VAL A 304 -7.45 -12.19 3.50
N LYS A 305 -8.61 -12.61 4.03
CA LYS A 305 -8.75 -13.87 4.78
C LYS A 305 -8.46 -15.09 3.90
N TYR A 306 -8.97 -15.07 2.67
CA TYR A 306 -8.70 -16.12 1.67
C TYR A 306 -7.21 -16.20 1.35
N SER A 307 -6.60 -15.10 0.91
CA SER A 307 -5.18 -15.08 0.51
C SER A 307 -4.23 -15.35 1.69
N PHE A 308 -4.57 -14.95 2.92
CA PHE A 308 -3.88 -15.38 4.13
C PHE A 308 -3.94 -16.90 4.33
N THR A 309 -5.11 -17.51 4.13
CA THR A 309 -5.29 -18.96 4.26
C THR A 309 -4.45 -19.71 3.21
N VAL A 310 -4.46 -19.24 1.96
CA VAL A 310 -3.61 -19.78 0.89
C VAL A 310 -2.13 -19.60 1.21
N LEU A 311 -1.70 -18.43 1.73
CA LEU A 311 -0.31 -18.19 2.14
C LEU A 311 0.15 -19.20 3.21
N CYS A 312 -0.69 -19.50 4.20
CA CYS A 312 -0.42 -20.53 5.20
C CYS A 312 -0.35 -21.94 4.59
N GLU A 313 -1.23 -22.26 3.64
CA GLU A 313 -1.24 -23.55 2.93
C GLU A 313 0.01 -23.75 2.07
N VAL A 314 0.42 -22.73 1.29
CA VAL A 314 1.66 -22.76 0.49
C VAL A 314 2.89 -22.90 1.38
N SER A 315 2.90 -22.20 2.52
CA SER A 315 3.98 -22.33 3.51
C SER A 315 4.07 -23.76 4.04
N LEU A 316 2.93 -24.36 4.42
CA LEU A 316 2.88 -25.75 4.88
C LEU A 316 3.29 -26.75 3.77
N SER A 317 2.88 -26.50 2.53
CA SER A 317 3.27 -27.28 1.35
C SER A 317 4.79 -27.26 1.13
N LEU A 318 5.42 -26.09 1.31
CA LEU A 318 6.88 -25.94 1.21
C LEU A 318 7.59 -26.74 2.32
N LEU A 319 7.12 -26.65 3.57
CA LEU A 319 7.66 -27.42 4.70
C LEU A 319 7.56 -28.93 4.46
N ILE A 320 6.41 -29.41 3.99
CA ILE A 320 6.19 -30.82 3.63
C ILE A 320 7.12 -31.23 2.46
N THR A 321 7.29 -30.37 1.46
CA THR A 321 8.16 -30.63 0.32
C THR A 321 9.63 -30.72 0.73
N CYS A 322 10.14 -29.80 1.55
CA CYS A 322 11.49 -29.90 2.13
C CYS A 322 11.68 -31.19 2.93
N PHE A 323 10.65 -31.64 3.66
CA PHE A 323 10.68 -32.93 4.36
C PHE A 323 10.72 -34.13 3.40
N VAL A 324 9.90 -34.13 2.34
CA VAL A 324 9.88 -35.21 1.34
C VAL A 324 11.23 -35.30 0.61
N VAL A 325 11.81 -34.19 0.17
CA VAL A 325 13.12 -34.16 -0.51
C VAL A 325 14.23 -34.69 0.41
N ARG A 326 14.26 -34.31 1.70
CA ARG A 326 15.23 -34.84 2.67
C ARG A 326 15.06 -36.35 2.94
N VAL A 327 13.85 -36.88 2.82
CA VAL A 327 13.60 -38.33 2.93
C VAL A 327 14.00 -39.07 1.64
N TYR A 328 13.81 -38.44 0.47
CA TYR A 328 14.21 -38.98 -0.84
C TYR A 328 15.72 -39.17 -0.94
N HIS A 329 16.51 -38.12 -0.66
CA HIS A 329 18.00 -38.15 -0.66
C HIS A 329 18.62 -38.88 0.54
N LYS A 330 17.88 -39.77 1.22
CA LYS A 330 18.41 -40.48 2.39
C LYS A 330 19.04 -41.81 1.98
N ASN A 331 20.35 -41.95 2.22
CA ASN A 331 21.17 -43.13 1.89
C ASN A 331 20.41 -44.48 1.95
N PRO A 332 20.28 -45.22 0.83
CA PRO A 332 19.46 -46.43 0.74
C PRO A 332 19.98 -47.60 1.61
N SER A 333 21.24 -47.53 2.04
CA SER A 333 21.88 -48.51 2.92
C SER A 333 21.34 -48.51 4.37
N ARG A 334 20.54 -47.51 4.77
CA ARG A 334 19.97 -47.42 6.14
C ARG A 334 18.53 -47.96 6.17
N PRO A 335 18.20 -48.96 7.01
CA PRO A 335 16.84 -49.50 7.09
C PRO A 335 15.83 -48.46 7.58
N MET A 336 14.64 -48.43 6.98
CA MET A 336 13.55 -47.56 7.41
C MET A 336 13.12 -47.85 8.85
N PRO A 337 12.88 -46.82 9.70
CA PRO A 337 12.31 -47.01 11.04
C PRO A 337 11.01 -47.81 11.01
N LEU A 338 10.79 -48.67 12.01
CA LEU A 338 9.64 -49.58 12.03
C LEU A 338 8.29 -48.84 12.00
N TRP A 339 8.17 -47.71 12.71
CA TRP A 339 6.97 -46.86 12.68
C TRP A 339 6.75 -46.23 11.30
N TYR A 340 7.82 -45.78 10.64
CA TYR A 340 7.74 -45.17 9.31
C TYR A 340 7.34 -46.20 8.27
N ARG A 341 7.92 -47.41 8.33
CA ARG A 341 7.55 -48.55 7.49
C ARG A 341 6.10 -49.00 7.71
N TYR A 342 5.60 -48.93 8.94
CA TYR A 342 4.20 -49.22 9.25
C TYR A 342 3.28 -48.17 8.62
N LEU A 343 3.59 -46.89 8.80
CA LEU A 343 2.84 -45.77 8.23
C LEU A 343 2.81 -45.84 6.69
N THR A 344 3.96 -46.01 6.03
CA THR A 344 4.02 -46.01 4.57
C THR A 344 3.41 -47.25 3.94
N TYR A 345 3.84 -48.47 4.32
CA TYR A 345 3.43 -49.69 3.64
C TYR A 345 2.09 -50.28 4.13
N LYS A 346 1.66 -49.99 5.36
CA LYS A 346 0.45 -50.59 5.95
C LYS A 346 -0.73 -49.61 6.04
N ILE A 347 -0.49 -48.30 6.13
CA ILE A 347 -1.54 -47.27 6.16
C ILE A 347 -1.62 -46.55 4.81
N MET A 348 -0.54 -45.89 4.36
CA MET A 348 -0.59 -45.00 3.19
C MET A 348 -0.71 -45.75 1.86
N ALA A 349 0.10 -46.78 1.62
CA ALA A 349 0.09 -47.49 0.33
C ALA A 349 -1.27 -48.14 -0.01
N PRO A 350 -1.99 -48.79 0.93
CA PRO A 350 -3.36 -49.25 0.68
C PRO A 350 -4.36 -48.12 0.44
N VAL A 351 -4.28 -47.02 1.21
CA VAL A 351 -5.18 -45.86 1.08
C VAL A 351 -5.01 -45.16 -0.28
N LEU A 352 -3.77 -44.97 -0.72
CA LEU A 352 -3.42 -44.33 -2.00
C LEU A 352 -3.49 -45.30 -3.19
N ARG A 353 -3.91 -46.57 -2.98
CA ARG A 353 -3.93 -47.66 -3.98
C ARG A 353 -2.61 -47.87 -4.72
N MET A 354 -1.49 -47.47 -4.13
CA MET A 354 -0.16 -47.69 -4.70
C MET A 354 0.18 -49.19 -4.59
N GLN A 355 0.36 -49.86 -5.73
CA GLN A 355 0.85 -51.23 -5.73
C GLN A 355 2.23 -51.26 -5.08
N SER A 356 2.38 -51.95 -3.94
CA SER A 356 3.69 -52.19 -3.35
C SER A 356 4.49 -53.04 -4.35
N PHE A 357 5.50 -52.44 -4.99
CA PHE A 357 6.24 -53.10 -6.05
C PHE A 357 6.79 -54.46 -5.57
N SER A 358 6.51 -55.50 -6.34
CA SER A 358 6.51 -56.89 -5.87
C SER A 358 7.89 -57.55 -5.70
N SER A 359 8.93 -56.76 -5.40
CA SER A 359 10.31 -57.22 -5.21
C SER A 359 10.41 -58.31 -4.14
N VAL A 360 9.63 -58.21 -3.05
CA VAL A 360 9.57 -59.24 -1.99
C VAL A 360 9.00 -60.58 -2.49
N ARG A 361 8.21 -60.59 -3.58
CA ARG A 361 7.66 -61.82 -4.18
C ARG A 361 8.65 -62.45 -5.17
N GLN A 362 9.28 -61.65 -6.02
CA GLN A 362 10.36 -62.09 -6.91
C GLN A 362 11.60 -62.57 -6.14
N ASP A 363 12.07 -61.84 -5.11
CA ASP A 363 13.25 -62.26 -4.33
C ASP A 363 12.98 -63.53 -3.52
N LYS A 364 11.74 -63.76 -3.05
CA LYS A 364 11.34 -65.05 -2.46
C LYS A 364 11.26 -66.18 -3.49
N GLN A 365 10.85 -65.91 -4.73
CA GLN A 365 10.85 -66.91 -5.81
C GLN A 365 12.27 -67.24 -6.27
N LEU A 366 13.14 -66.24 -6.46
CA LEU A 366 14.56 -66.41 -6.78
C LEU A 366 15.29 -67.16 -5.66
N ARG A 367 15.08 -66.82 -4.38
CA ARG A 367 15.65 -67.59 -3.25
C ARG A 367 15.12 -69.03 -3.17
N LYS A 368 13.89 -69.31 -3.60
CA LYS A 368 13.39 -70.69 -3.75
C LYS A 368 14.09 -71.42 -4.89
N GLN A 369 14.12 -70.84 -6.10
CA GLN A 369 14.82 -71.40 -7.26
C GLN A 369 16.32 -71.62 -6.99
N TYR A 370 16.99 -70.72 -6.26
CA TYR A 370 18.40 -70.87 -5.90
C TYR A 370 18.62 -71.98 -4.86
N LYS A 371 17.69 -72.14 -3.90
CA LYS A 371 17.71 -73.29 -2.98
C LYS A 371 17.43 -74.62 -3.70
N GLU A 372 16.51 -74.64 -4.66
CA GLU A 372 16.23 -75.82 -5.49
C GLU A 372 17.40 -76.17 -6.41
N ARG A 373 18.02 -75.19 -7.09
CA ARG A 373 19.26 -75.39 -7.86
C ARG A 373 20.40 -75.92 -6.98
N LYS A 374 20.59 -75.39 -5.77
CA LYS A 374 21.62 -75.89 -4.83
C LYS A 374 21.30 -77.30 -4.32
N LYS A 375 20.02 -77.66 -4.16
CA LYS A 375 19.59 -79.02 -3.78
C LYS A 375 19.82 -80.03 -4.92
N ASN A 376 19.52 -79.64 -6.17
CA ASN A 376 19.79 -80.47 -7.35
C ASN A 376 21.29 -80.60 -7.65
N SER A 377 22.08 -79.55 -7.40
CA SER A 377 23.54 -79.57 -7.58
C SER A 377 24.29 -80.50 -6.61
N HIS A 378 23.67 -80.92 -5.50
CA HIS A 378 24.23 -81.94 -4.60
C HIS A 378 23.72 -83.37 -4.90
N HIS A 379 22.88 -83.55 -5.91
CA HIS A 379 22.40 -84.87 -6.34
C HIS A 379 23.04 -85.37 -7.64
N ASN A 380 23.79 -84.52 -8.36
CA ASN A 380 24.38 -84.83 -9.65
C ASN A 380 25.92 -84.68 -9.67
N SER A 381 26.58 -85.15 -8.61
CA SER A 381 28.04 -85.29 -8.54
C SER A 381 28.41 -86.76 -8.31
N ASN A 382 28.14 -87.59 -9.32
CA ASN A 382 28.67 -88.94 -9.50
C ASN A 382 28.38 -89.38 -10.95
N GLY A 383 29.35 -89.19 -11.85
CA GLY A 383 29.24 -89.70 -13.24
C GLY A 383 29.90 -88.81 -14.29
N PHE A 384 31.04 -89.29 -14.80
CA PHE A 384 31.52 -89.20 -16.20
C PHE A 384 31.40 -87.82 -16.92
N VAL A 385 32.48 -87.08 -17.15
CA VAL A 385 33.61 -87.39 -18.06
C VAL A 385 33.16 -87.95 -19.42
N GLY A 386 33.42 -87.20 -20.50
CA GLY A 386 33.51 -87.75 -21.85
C GLY A 386 32.25 -87.69 -22.74
N LYS A 387 32.01 -86.53 -23.36
CA LYS A 387 31.83 -86.43 -24.83
C LYS A 387 31.86 -84.98 -25.32
N LEU A 388 33.08 -84.47 -25.45
CA LEU A 388 33.42 -83.55 -26.54
C LEU A 388 33.41 -84.37 -27.84
N LEU A 389 32.56 -84.01 -28.80
CA LEU A 389 32.83 -83.93 -30.26
C LEU A 389 31.54 -83.99 -31.09
N GLY A 390 31.36 -83.00 -31.97
CA GLY A 390 30.61 -83.14 -33.24
C GLY A 390 29.12 -82.78 -33.24
N SER A 391 28.79 -81.51 -33.50
CA SER A 391 28.38 -81.10 -34.86
C SER A 391 28.13 -79.59 -34.98
N TYR A 392 28.80 -78.99 -35.98
CA TYR A 392 28.64 -77.66 -36.55
C TYR A 392 27.24 -76.99 -36.49
N SER A 393 27.23 -75.70 -36.16
CA SER A 393 26.77 -74.66 -37.11
C SER A 393 27.57 -73.36 -36.89
N LYS A 394 27.72 -72.56 -37.94
CA LYS A 394 28.51 -71.31 -37.95
C LYS A 394 27.71 -70.17 -37.28
N GLU A 395 28.39 -69.27 -36.57
CA GLU A 395 28.79 -67.96 -37.12
C GLU A 395 29.55 -67.10 -36.09
N SER A 396 30.58 -66.40 -36.56
CA SER A 396 31.30 -65.38 -35.81
C SER A 396 31.92 -64.37 -36.77
N GLY A 397 31.60 -63.09 -36.61
CA GLY A 397 32.20 -61.98 -37.36
C GLY A 397 31.86 -60.66 -36.69
N CYS A 398 32.87 -59.83 -36.41
CA CYS A 398 32.68 -58.52 -35.78
C CYS A 398 32.95 -57.37 -36.75
N CYS A 399 32.34 -56.22 -36.46
CA CYS A 399 32.87 -54.87 -36.70
C CYS A 399 32.85 -54.41 -38.19
N LYS A 400 32.29 -53.26 -38.61
CA LYS A 400 32.52 -51.87 -38.13
C LYS A 400 31.70 -50.85 -38.98
N LEU A 401 31.28 -49.69 -38.41
CA LEU A 401 30.82 -48.42 -39.08
C LEU A 401 29.60 -48.53 -40.05
N GLU A 402 28.70 -47.55 -40.27
CA GLU A 402 28.73 -46.08 -40.15
C GLU A 402 27.31 -45.42 -40.16
N LEU A 403 27.20 -44.15 -39.71
CA LEU A 403 26.24 -43.06 -40.07
C LEU A 403 24.68 -43.15 -39.97
N GLY A 404 24.09 -42.12 -39.32
CA GLY A 404 22.70 -41.64 -39.47
C GLY A 404 21.71 -42.06 -38.36
N THR A 405 20.75 -41.23 -37.87
CA THR A 405 20.34 -39.84 -38.16
C THR A 405 19.50 -39.25 -37.01
N LYS A 406 19.60 -37.92 -36.76
CA LYS A 406 18.56 -36.97 -36.27
C LYS A 406 17.81 -37.23 -34.93
N SER A 407 17.28 -36.25 -34.20
CA SER A 407 17.51 -34.79 -34.08
C SER A 407 16.66 -34.28 -32.90
N GLY A 408 17.16 -33.33 -32.10
CA GLY A 408 16.39 -32.62 -31.09
C GLY A 408 17.01 -31.25 -30.85
N ASP A 409 16.20 -30.20 -30.92
CA ASP A 409 16.67 -28.80 -30.93
C ASP A 409 16.79 -28.21 -29.52
N GLU A 410 17.77 -27.35 -29.32
CA GLU A 410 17.83 -26.37 -28.23
C GLU A 410 18.36 -25.03 -28.81
N LEU A 411 17.87 -23.91 -28.29
CA LEU A 411 18.22 -22.57 -28.77
C LEU A 411 19.54 -22.08 -28.16
N ASP A 412 20.30 -21.29 -28.93
CA ASP A 412 21.03 -20.15 -28.37
C ASP A 412 21.30 -19.04 -29.42
N GLU A 413 21.34 -17.79 -28.96
CA GLU A 413 21.81 -16.58 -29.67
C GLU A 413 23.38 -16.55 -29.68
N PRO A 414 24.14 -15.54 -30.23
CA PRO A 414 23.77 -14.16 -30.63
C PRO A 414 24.45 -13.56 -31.91
N GLN A 415 24.00 -12.34 -32.28
CA GLN A 415 24.72 -11.20 -32.92
C GLN A 415 25.86 -11.41 -33.97
N LYS A 416 25.73 -10.84 -35.19
CA LYS A 416 26.47 -9.63 -35.68
C LYS A 416 26.39 -9.33 -37.21
N ILE A 417 26.15 -8.05 -37.53
CA ILE A 417 26.84 -7.20 -38.55
C ILE A 417 26.70 -7.49 -40.08
N ARG A 418 26.00 -6.53 -40.74
CA ARG A 418 26.24 -5.88 -42.07
C ARG A 418 26.18 -6.64 -43.42
N GLN A 419 25.42 -5.98 -44.31
CA GLN A 419 25.75 -5.50 -45.68
C GLN A 419 25.23 -6.25 -46.95
N TYR A 420 24.27 -5.56 -47.59
CA TYR A 420 24.26 -5.07 -49.00
C TYR A 420 23.57 -5.83 -50.14
N SER A 421 22.93 -5.02 -51.01
CA SER A 421 22.47 -5.27 -52.41
C SER A 421 21.48 -6.42 -52.64
N ASP A 422 20.55 -6.38 -53.61
CA ASP A 422 19.94 -5.36 -54.49
C ASP A 422 18.72 -6.10 -55.11
N SER A 423 17.57 -5.55 -55.52
CA SER A 423 17.31 -4.35 -56.35
C SER A 423 15.78 -4.22 -56.60
N LYS A 424 15.30 -2.99 -56.90
CA LYS A 424 14.20 -2.60 -57.83
C LYS A 424 12.79 -3.24 -57.68
N SER A 425 11.67 -2.62 -58.06
CA SER A 425 11.24 -1.25 -58.44
C SER A 425 9.75 -1.35 -58.86
N ASN A 426 8.85 -0.35 -58.85
CA ASN A 426 8.87 1.08 -58.48
C ASN A 426 7.41 1.51 -58.24
N GLN A 427 7.15 2.60 -57.50
CA GLN A 427 6.31 3.71 -57.98
C GLN A 427 6.14 4.85 -56.95
N ASP A 428 6.41 6.04 -57.48
CA ASP A 428 6.61 7.33 -56.85
C ASP A 428 5.36 8.04 -56.28
N ALA A 429 5.67 9.02 -55.42
CA ALA A 429 5.07 10.36 -55.36
C ALA A 429 3.63 10.56 -54.82
N GLN A 430 3.32 11.64 -54.10
CA GLN A 430 4.09 12.55 -53.23
C GLN A 430 2.99 13.28 -52.37
N LYS A 431 3.07 13.39 -51.03
CA LYS A 431 3.66 14.53 -50.25
C LYS A 431 3.07 15.89 -50.67
N SER A 432 2.88 16.93 -49.85
CA SER A 432 3.47 17.41 -48.58
C SER A 432 2.91 18.84 -48.37
N ASN A 433 3.03 19.58 -47.26
CA ASN A 433 3.46 19.35 -45.87
C ASN A 433 2.94 20.55 -45.07
N GLU A 434 2.78 20.39 -43.76
CA GLU A 434 2.51 21.47 -42.81
C GLU A 434 3.54 21.35 -41.67
N ILE A 435 4.42 22.35 -41.45
CA ILE A 435 5.31 22.36 -40.27
C ILE A 435 5.62 23.79 -39.78
N LEU A 436 5.40 23.97 -38.46
CA LEU A 436 6.01 24.92 -37.51
C LEU A 436 5.79 26.44 -37.60
N GLY A 437 5.17 26.96 -36.53
CA GLY A 437 5.46 28.27 -35.93
C GLY A 437 5.60 28.13 -34.41
N LYS A 438 6.44 28.96 -33.75
CA LYS A 438 6.61 28.97 -32.28
C LYS A 438 7.16 30.33 -31.80
N ARG A 439 6.77 30.74 -30.58
CA ARG A 439 7.29 31.89 -29.74
C ARG A 439 6.87 33.32 -30.16
N THR A 440 6.63 34.32 -29.27
CA THR A 440 6.11 34.42 -27.86
C THR A 440 5.95 35.91 -27.46
N ALA A 441 4.97 36.26 -26.60
CA ALA A 441 4.80 37.53 -25.83
C ALA A 441 4.59 38.84 -26.66
N VAL A 442 4.04 40.00 -26.21
CA VAL A 442 3.87 40.71 -24.91
C VAL A 442 2.54 41.55 -24.98
N ALA A 443 1.56 41.42 -24.06
CA ALA A 443 1.17 42.29 -22.93
C ALA A 443 0.88 43.81 -23.15
N THR A 444 -0.35 44.27 -22.80
CA THR A 444 -0.80 45.61 -22.26
C THR A 444 -0.40 46.92 -23.00
N GLU A 445 -1.10 48.06 -22.96
CA GLU A 445 -2.17 48.63 -22.10
C GLU A 445 -2.80 49.85 -22.83
N LEU A 446 -3.97 50.39 -22.41
CA LEU A 446 -4.27 51.85 -22.41
C LEU A 446 -5.61 52.15 -21.70
N VAL A 447 -5.72 53.35 -21.12
CA VAL A 447 -6.57 53.63 -19.94
C VAL A 447 -7.00 55.11 -19.89
N TYR A 448 -8.31 55.37 -19.68
CA TYR A 448 -8.94 56.63 -19.17
C TYR A 448 -8.80 57.93 -20.05
N SER A 449 -9.55 59.04 -19.86
CA SER A 449 -10.56 59.44 -18.84
C SER A 449 -11.72 60.32 -19.41
N GLU A 450 -12.75 60.51 -18.56
CA GLU A 450 -13.59 61.72 -18.36
C GLU A 450 -14.35 62.45 -19.49
N PHE A 451 -15.69 62.50 -19.37
CA PHE A 451 -16.48 63.73 -19.62
C PHE A 451 -17.85 63.67 -18.90
N ASP A 452 -18.20 64.71 -18.15
CA ASP A 452 -19.49 64.99 -17.50
C ASP A 452 -19.50 66.49 -17.08
N PRO A 453 -20.60 67.17 -16.73
CA PRO A 453 -22.03 66.96 -17.05
C PRO A 453 -22.65 68.16 -17.82
N SER A 454 -23.89 68.01 -18.32
CA SER A 454 -24.97 68.98 -18.01
C SER A 454 -26.37 68.58 -18.53
N LEU A 455 -27.37 68.84 -17.68
CA LEU A 455 -28.82 68.93 -17.92
C LEU A 455 -29.52 67.77 -18.67
N LYS A 456 -30.11 66.84 -17.89
CA LYS A 456 -31.39 66.21 -18.24
C LYS A 456 -32.39 66.33 -17.08
N ILE A 457 -33.48 67.04 -17.32
CA ILE A 457 -34.58 67.27 -16.37
C ILE A 457 -35.36 65.96 -16.20
N THR A 458 -35.42 65.42 -14.99
CA THR A 458 -36.10 64.15 -14.71
C THR A 458 -37.51 64.39 -14.15
N PHE A 459 -38.54 64.05 -14.91
CA PHE A 459 -39.92 64.00 -14.40
C PHE A 459 -40.09 62.77 -13.49
N ARG A 460 -40.12 62.99 -12.18
CA ARG A 460 -40.34 61.95 -11.18
C ARG A 460 -41.83 61.62 -11.06
N ARG A 461 -42.34 60.71 -11.88
CA ARG A 461 -43.69 60.12 -11.67
C ARG A 461 -43.58 59.03 -10.61
N GLN A 462 -44.20 59.24 -9.45
CA GLN A 462 -44.24 58.22 -8.39
C GLN A 462 -45.00 56.99 -8.88
N VAL A 463 -44.35 55.83 -8.84
CA VAL A 463 -45.04 54.54 -8.86
C VAL A 463 -45.33 54.18 -7.41
N GLU A 464 -46.60 53.98 -7.07
CA GLU A 464 -47.03 53.61 -5.71
C GLU A 464 -46.72 52.12 -5.41
N GLY A 465 -45.43 51.82 -5.28
CA GLY A 465 -44.94 50.59 -4.66
C GLY A 465 -44.86 50.77 -3.14
N SER A 466 -45.75 50.13 -2.38
CA SER A 466 -45.73 50.18 -0.92
C SER A 466 -44.53 49.41 -0.35
N HIS A 467 -43.36 50.05 -0.29
CA HIS A 467 -42.24 49.60 0.53
C HIS A 467 -42.61 49.78 2.01
N ARG A 468 -43.37 48.82 2.53
CA ARG A 468 -43.60 48.66 3.97
C ARG A 468 -42.23 48.43 4.61
N THR A 469 -41.75 49.40 5.38
CA THR A 469 -40.35 49.48 5.82
C THR A 469 -39.91 48.22 6.55
N ASP A 470 -38.93 47.50 5.98
CA ASP A 470 -38.31 46.36 6.65
C ASP A 470 -37.48 46.87 7.84
N TYR A 471 -37.95 46.59 9.06
CA TYR A 471 -37.25 46.96 10.29
C TYR A 471 -35.85 46.34 10.37
N GLU A 472 -35.61 45.17 9.77
CA GLU A 472 -34.28 44.54 9.73
C GLU A 472 -33.33 45.32 8.81
N HIS A 473 -33.82 45.81 7.66
CA HIS A 473 -33.03 46.69 6.80
C HIS A 473 -32.72 48.03 7.46
N LYS A 474 -33.71 48.63 8.13
CA LYS A 474 -33.49 49.87 8.89
C LYS A 474 -32.44 49.66 10.00
N LEU A 475 -32.59 48.60 10.79
CA LEU A 475 -31.64 48.22 11.84
C LEU A 475 -30.22 48.05 11.29
N MET A 476 -30.05 47.33 10.19
CA MET A 476 -28.75 47.15 9.53
C MET A 476 -28.14 48.48 9.10
N LYS A 477 -28.93 49.41 8.55
CA LYS A 477 -28.45 50.74 8.18
C LYS A 477 -28.03 51.55 9.40
N ASP A 478 -28.87 51.58 10.44
CA ASP A 478 -28.62 52.33 11.67
C ASP A 478 -27.39 51.80 12.43
N LEU A 479 -27.15 50.48 12.45
CA LEU A 479 -26.01 49.85 13.13
C LEU A 479 -24.66 50.10 12.44
N PHE A 480 -24.63 50.14 11.10
CA PHE A 480 -23.39 50.16 10.33
C PHE A 480 -22.98 51.54 9.79
N GLN A 481 -23.78 52.58 10.02
CA GLN A 481 -23.53 53.92 9.48
C GLN A 481 -22.19 54.53 9.95
N ASP A 482 -21.87 54.39 11.25
CA ASP A 482 -20.66 54.97 11.87
C ASP A 482 -19.72 53.91 12.49
N TYR A 483 -19.83 52.64 12.06
CA TYR A 483 -19.08 51.52 12.62
C TYR A 483 -17.80 51.19 11.84
N SER A 484 -16.64 51.22 12.50
CA SER A 484 -15.38 50.66 11.98
C SER A 484 -15.17 49.23 12.47
N LYS A 485 -14.91 48.32 11.52
CA LYS A 485 -14.63 46.90 11.76
C LYS A 485 -13.17 46.62 12.13
N GLU A 486 -12.25 47.53 11.83
CA GLU A 486 -10.83 47.45 12.16
C GLU A 486 -10.59 47.78 13.64
N ALA A 487 -11.43 48.63 14.23
CA ALA A 487 -11.32 49.06 15.61
C ALA A 487 -11.75 47.96 16.60
N ARG A 488 -10.84 47.56 17.49
CA ARG A 488 -11.14 46.62 18.60
C ARG A 488 -12.33 47.12 19.44
N PRO A 489 -13.42 46.34 19.57
CA PRO A 489 -14.69 46.82 20.09
C PRO A 489 -14.71 46.78 21.63
N VAL A 490 -14.00 47.74 22.23
CA VAL A 490 -14.05 48.03 23.68
C VAL A 490 -14.27 49.51 23.94
N MET A 491 -15.01 49.81 25.00
CA MET A 491 -15.24 51.17 25.50
C MET A 491 -13.94 51.74 26.07
N ASN A 492 -13.29 51.00 26.97
CA ASN A 492 -12.00 51.36 27.57
C ASN A 492 -10.85 50.71 26.79
N LYS A 493 -9.92 51.50 26.25
CA LYS A 493 -8.79 50.97 25.45
C LYS A 493 -7.73 50.24 26.29
N SER A 494 -7.78 50.36 27.62
CA SER A 494 -6.92 49.63 28.57
C SER A 494 -7.41 48.21 28.85
N GLU A 495 -8.71 47.95 28.76
CA GLU A 495 -9.29 46.61 28.99
C GLU A 495 -9.01 45.66 27.82
N ALA A 496 -8.86 44.37 28.11
CA ALA A 496 -8.80 43.29 27.13
C ALA A 496 -10.20 42.88 26.69
N ILE A 497 -10.38 42.50 25.41
CA ILE A 497 -11.65 41.89 24.98
C ILE A 497 -11.63 40.40 25.35
N ALA A 498 -12.66 39.94 26.05
CA ALA A 498 -12.84 38.53 26.35
C ALA A 498 -13.43 37.82 25.13
N VAL A 499 -12.68 36.86 24.58
CA VAL A 499 -13.14 35.96 23.51
C VAL A 499 -13.25 34.57 24.12
N LYS A 500 -14.44 33.97 24.06
CA LYS A 500 -14.63 32.56 24.41
C LYS A 500 -14.38 31.71 23.17
N PHE A 501 -13.53 30.69 23.34
CA PHE A 501 -13.15 29.75 22.29
C PHE A 501 -13.59 28.33 22.68
N ASP A 502 -14.13 27.61 21.70
CA ASP A 502 -14.55 26.22 21.81
C ASP A 502 -14.28 25.49 20.48
N LEU A 503 -13.76 24.27 20.56
CA LEU A 503 -13.40 23.44 19.41
C LEU A 503 -14.33 22.24 19.38
N ALA A 504 -15.17 22.13 18.34
CA ALA A 504 -15.86 20.88 18.06
C ALA A 504 -15.04 20.03 17.09
N TYR A 505 -14.53 18.90 17.58
CA TYR A 505 -13.69 18.01 16.79
C TYR A 505 -14.59 17.02 16.03
N SER A 506 -14.82 17.29 14.74
CA SER A 506 -15.79 16.54 13.94
C SER A 506 -15.21 15.22 13.43
N GLN A 507 -13.96 15.19 12.98
CA GLN A 507 -13.32 13.97 12.48
C GLN A 507 -11.80 14.12 12.39
N LEU A 508 -11.08 13.03 12.67
CA LEU A 508 -9.70 12.83 12.23
C LEU A 508 -9.75 12.27 10.81
N ILE A 509 -9.27 13.03 9.82
CA ILE A 509 -9.33 12.64 8.41
C ILE A 509 -8.22 11.62 8.13
N TYR A 510 -6.97 12.01 8.38
CA TYR A 510 -5.82 11.10 8.37
C TYR A 510 -4.68 11.66 9.25
N LEU A 511 -3.79 10.77 9.69
CA LEU A 511 -2.53 11.11 10.33
C LEU A 511 -1.39 10.61 9.46
N ASP A 512 -0.86 11.48 8.61
CA ASP A 512 0.24 11.17 7.71
C ASP A 512 1.52 10.99 8.52
N SER A 513 1.85 9.73 8.80
CA SER A 513 3.05 9.38 9.55
C SER A 513 4.34 9.76 8.80
N LYS A 514 4.34 9.77 7.46
CA LYS A 514 5.51 10.06 6.62
C LYS A 514 5.86 11.54 6.60
N ASN A 515 4.85 12.38 6.41
CA ASN A 515 4.99 13.84 6.33
C ASN A 515 4.77 14.55 7.68
N GLN A 516 4.42 13.82 8.74
CA GLN A 516 4.14 14.33 10.10
C GLN A 516 2.99 15.35 10.15
N ILE A 517 1.91 15.04 9.41
CA ILE A 517 0.73 15.91 9.26
C ILE A 517 -0.49 15.25 9.86
N LEU A 518 -1.11 15.91 10.85
CA LEU A 518 -2.48 15.59 11.27
C LEU A 518 -3.45 16.43 10.42
N SER A 519 -4.28 15.79 9.61
CA SER A 519 -5.44 16.43 8.99
C SER A 519 -6.70 16.18 9.81
N SER A 520 -7.32 17.26 10.28
CA SER A 520 -8.52 17.22 11.11
C SER A 520 -9.61 18.13 10.56
N LYS A 521 -10.86 17.68 10.68
CA LYS A 521 -12.03 18.52 10.43
C LYS A 521 -12.61 19.01 11.75
N VAL A 522 -12.68 20.32 11.92
CA VAL A 522 -13.12 20.96 13.15
C VAL A 522 -14.12 22.08 12.89
N TRP A 523 -14.95 22.39 13.87
CA TRP A 523 -15.75 23.61 13.88
C TRP A 523 -15.20 24.53 14.97
N LEU A 524 -14.61 25.65 14.56
CA LEU A 524 -14.11 26.69 15.45
C LEU A 524 -15.31 27.52 15.91
N ARG A 525 -15.55 27.59 17.22
CA ARG A 525 -16.61 28.41 17.79
C ARG A 525 -15.98 29.56 18.56
N GLN A 526 -16.32 30.78 18.15
CA GLN A 526 -15.82 32.01 18.72
C GLN A 526 -17.02 32.84 19.18
N MET A 527 -17.00 33.27 20.44
CA MET A 527 -18.06 34.07 21.04
C MET A 527 -17.44 35.28 21.74
N TRP A 528 -17.92 36.48 21.42
CA TRP A 528 -17.46 37.74 22.03
C TRP A 528 -18.62 38.71 22.20
N THR A 529 -18.38 39.84 22.85
CA THR A 529 -19.38 40.90 23.01
C THR A 529 -18.85 42.21 22.45
N ASN A 530 -19.58 42.80 21.51
CA ASN A 530 -19.30 44.09 20.92
C ASN A 530 -20.26 45.14 21.51
N PRO A 531 -19.78 46.09 22.34
CA PRO A 531 -20.63 47.09 22.98
C PRO A 531 -21.21 48.12 22.00
N PHE A 532 -20.64 48.25 20.79
CA PHE A 532 -21.08 49.22 19.77
C PHE A 532 -22.20 48.68 18.87
N LEU A 533 -22.41 47.37 18.81
CA LEU A 533 -23.44 46.73 17.99
C LEU A 533 -24.62 46.27 18.85
N LYS A 534 -25.23 47.23 19.58
CA LYS A 534 -26.38 47.01 20.46
C LYS A 534 -27.61 47.75 19.93
N TRP A 535 -28.78 47.15 20.11
CA TRP A 535 -30.04 47.81 19.80
C TRP A 535 -31.15 47.38 20.76
N ASP A 536 -32.28 48.05 20.63
CA ASP A 536 -33.48 47.88 21.43
C ASP A 536 -34.54 47.15 20.57
N PRO A 537 -34.88 45.87 20.84
CA PRO A 537 -35.79 45.09 20.01
C PRO A 537 -37.15 45.78 19.76
N ASP A 538 -37.67 46.50 20.76
CA ASP A 538 -38.97 47.18 20.68
C ASP A 538 -38.99 48.26 19.59
N LYS A 539 -37.86 48.93 19.34
CA LYS A 539 -37.73 49.96 18.30
C LYS A 539 -37.64 49.40 16.88
N TYR A 540 -37.30 48.11 16.74
CA TYR A 540 -37.08 47.44 15.46
C TYR A 540 -38.03 46.24 15.25
N GLY A 541 -39.20 46.25 15.90
CA GLY A 541 -40.27 45.29 15.64
C GLY A 541 -40.04 43.90 16.26
N GLY A 542 -39.37 43.82 17.41
CA GLY A 542 -39.10 42.58 18.14
C GLY A 542 -38.01 41.72 17.51
N ILE A 543 -36.99 42.36 16.92
CA ILE A 543 -35.82 41.66 16.37
C ILE A 543 -34.77 41.49 17.47
N ASP A 544 -34.61 40.27 17.98
CA ASP A 544 -33.62 39.95 19.01
C ASP A 544 -32.25 39.54 18.44
N THR A 545 -32.23 38.98 17.22
CA THR A 545 -31.03 38.43 16.58
C THR A 545 -31.00 38.66 15.07
N ILE A 546 -29.83 38.96 14.51
CA ILE A 546 -29.59 39.15 13.08
C ILE A 546 -28.33 38.40 12.60
N ASN A 547 -28.33 37.94 11.34
CA ASN A 547 -27.22 37.16 10.76
C ASN A 547 -26.46 38.00 9.73
N ILE A 548 -25.21 38.38 10.07
CA ILE A 548 -24.41 39.37 9.33
C ILE A 548 -23.17 38.70 8.72
N ASP A 549 -22.68 39.19 7.57
CA ASP A 549 -21.39 38.77 7.02
C ASP A 549 -20.24 39.18 7.98
N PRO A 550 -19.36 38.25 8.41
CA PRO A 550 -18.26 38.53 9.34
C PRO A 550 -17.23 39.55 8.79
N LYS A 551 -17.30 39.93 7.50
CA LYS A 551 -16.50 41.02 6.90
C LYS A 551 -16.97 42.42 7.24
N LEU A 552 -18.19 42.56 7.78
CA LEU A 552 -18.79 43.85 8.18
C LEU A 552 -18.55 44.19 9.65
N ILE A 553 -18.20 43.19 10.48
CA ILE A 553 -17.95 43.33 11.91
C ILE A 553 -16.47 43.10 12.25
N TRP A 554 -16.00 43.66 13.37
CA TRP A 554 -14.73 43.23 13.95
C TRP A 554 -14.83 41.75 14.34
N LYS A 555 -13.84 40.95 13.93
CA LYS A 555 -13.66 39.55 14.33
C LYS A 555 -12.22 39.34 14.84
N PRO A 556 -12.01 38.50 15.87
CA PRO A 556 -10.68 38.21 16.39
C PRO A 556 -9.83 37.43 15.39
N ASP A 557 -8.52 37.64 15.43
CA ASP A 557 -7.50 37.08 14.55
C ASP A 557 -6.90 35.78 15.12
N ILE A 558 -7.76 34.87 15.62
CA ILE A 558 -7.30 33.60 16.16
C ILE A 558 -6.76 32.73 15.02
N ILE A 559 -5.49 32.34 15.08
CA ILE A 559 -4.84 31.47 14.11
C ILE A 559 -4.25 30.21 14.77
N LEU A 560 -3.90 29.22 13.95
CA LEU A 560 -3.25 27.97 14.29
C LEU A 560 -1.75 28.13 14.01
N TYR A 561 -0.93 28.25 15.06
CA TYR A 561 0.51 28.54 14.92
C TYR A 561 1.27 27.39 14.26
N ASN A 562 0.90 26.12 14.53
CA ASN A 562 1.55 24.93 13.95
C ASN A 562 0.90 24.45 12.63
N ASN A 563 0.35 25.37 11.84
CA ASN A 563 -0.21 25.09 10.51
C ASN A 563 0.89 24.91 9.44
N ILE A 564 0.72 23.94 8.55
CA ILE A 564 1.62 23.70 7.41
C ILE A 564 1.24 24.56 6.19
N GLY A 565 -0.03 24.96 6.10
CA GLY A 565 -0.60 25.71 4.97
C GLY A 565 -0.28 27.22 4.96
N PHE A 566 0.99 27.61 4.96
CA PHE A 566 1.41 29.00 4.69
C PHE A 566 1.68 29.22 3.18
N GLY A 567 0.62 29.15 2.38
CA GLY A 567 0.63 29.48 0.95
C GLY A 567 -0.79 29.60 0.38
N GLU A 568 -1.16 30.79 -0.13
CA GLU A 568 -2.48 31.24 -0.63
C GLU A 568 -3.73 31.00 0.26
N THR A 569 -3.63 30.16 1.30
CA THR A 569 -4.72 29.62 2.11
C THR A 569 -4.47 29.73 3.62
N GLY A 570 -3.52 30.58 4.02
CA GLY A 570 -3.20 30.86 5.43
C GLY A 570 -4.36 31.46 6.25
N ALA A 571 -5.49 31.77 5.60
CA ALA A 571 -6.75 32.03 6.26
C ALA A 571 -7.36 30.72 6.78
N ILE A 572 -7.27 30.49 8.09
CA ILE A 572 -8.01 29.43 8.80
C ILE A 572 -9.53 29.60 8.67
N TYR A 573 -9.96 30.80 8.31
CA TYR A 573 -11.32 31.15 7.96
C TYR A 573 -11.49 31.22 6.43
N ASN A 574 -11.21 30.12 5.73
CA ASN A 574 -11.56 29.95 4.31
C ASN A 574 -13.09 29.90 4.08
N PHE A 575 -13.89 29.90 5.15
CA PHE A 575 -15.33 29.98 5.15
C PHE A 575 -15.79 31.16 6.03
N ASP A 576 -16.33 32.21 5.41
CA ASP A 576 -17.04 33.29 6.11
C ASP A 576 -18.53 32.91 6.32
N THR A 577 -18.80 32.16 7.39
CA THR A 577 -20.18 31.89 7.85
C THR A 577 -20.77 33.19 8.35
N LYS A 578 -22.06 33.45 8.12
CA LYS A 578 -22.70 34.61 8.76
C LYS A 578 -22.55 34.48 10.29
N ALA A 579 -22.13 35.55 10.94
CA ALA A 579 -22.09 35.64 12.39
C ALA A 579 -23.50 35.96 12.90
N MET A 580 -23.91 35.28 13.98
CA MET A 580 -25.16 35.57 14.66
C MET A 580 -24.91 36.65 15.71
N LEU A 581 -25.56 37.80 15.56
CA LEU A 581 -25.47 38.91 16.48
C LEU A 581 -26.80 39.05 17.23
N ASN A 582 -26.72 39.16 18.56
CA ASN A 582 -27.84 39.37 19.47
C ASN A 582 -27.96 40.87 19.85
N HIS A 583 -29.16 41.37 20.13
CA HIS A 583 -29.44 42.76 20.49
C HIS A 583 -28.60 43.31 21.67
N THR A 584 -28.14 42.40 22.54
CA THR A 584 -27.18 42.67 23.63
C THR A 584 -25.75 42.97 23.17
N GLY A 585 -25.45 42.87 21.87
CA GLY A 585 -24.10 42.96 21.31
C GLY A 585 -23.29 41.68 21.45
N TYR A 586 -23.87 40.58 21.95
CA TYR A 586 -23.24 39.27 21.99
C TYR A 586 -23.23 38.64 20.60
N THR A 587 -22.05 38.25 20.13
CA THR A 587 -21.81 37.70 18.79
C THR A 587 -21.33 36.26 18.89
N GLU A 588 -21.95 35.37 18.12
CA GLU A 588 -21.50 33.99 17.92
C GLU A 588 -21.07 33.79 16.47
N TRP A 589 -19.85 33.30 16.27
CA TRP A 589 -19.31 32.95 14.97
C TRP A 589 -18.74 31.54 15.00
N PHE A 590 -19.42 30.62 14.32
CA PHE A 590 -19.00 29.23 14.19
C PHE A 590 -18.51 29.02 12.77
N ALA A 591 -17.27 28.56 12.57
CA ALA A 591 -16.67 28.35 11.25
C ALA A 591 -16.22 26.88 11.10
N PRO A 592 -16.74 26.13 10.12
CA PRO A 592 -16.22 24.81 9.80
C PRO A 592 -14.93 24.96 8.99
N THR A 593 -13.87 24.25 9.39
CA THR A 593 -12.60 24.26 8.65
C THR A 593 -11.89 22.90 8.71
N GLU A 594 -11.15 22.60 7.64
CA GLU A 594 -10.11 21.59 7.65
C GLU A 594 -8.80 22.24 8.12
N ILE A 595 -8.05 21.56 8.98
CA ILE A 595 -6.78 22.05 9.51
C ILE A 595 -5.69 21.00 9.32
N HIS A 596 -4.52 21.44 8.85
CA HIS A 596 -3.34 20.62 8.64
C HIS A 596 -2.25 21.07 9.62
N SER A 597 -2.19 20.41 10.78
CA SER A 597 -1.22 20.72 11.83
C SER A 597 0.01 19.83 11.76
N ILE A 598 1.19 20.39 12.03
CA ILE A 598 2.40 19.61 12.30
C ILE A 598 2.18 18.78 13.56
N CYS A 599 2.40 17.46 13.47
CA CYS A 599 2.39 16.56 14.61
C CYS A 599 3.62 15.65 14.57
N LYS A 600 4.50 15.77 15.57
CA LYS A 600 5.65 14.87 15.73
C LYS A 600 5.15 13.47 16.09
N ILE A 601 5.45 12.49 15.22
CA ILE A 601 5.02 11.10 15.36
C ILE A 601 6.16 10.27 15.97
N ASP A 602 5.88 9.52 17.04
CA ASP A 602 6.81 8.52 17.57
C ASP A 602 6.46 7.12 17.04
N ILE A 603 7.33 6.58 16.20
CA ILE A 603 7.17 5.28 15.54
C ILE A 603 7.89 4.13 16.26
N THR A 604 8.41 4.35 17.47
CA THR A 604 9.23 3.36 18.21
C THR A 604 8.55 2.00 18.33
N TYR A 605 7.25 1.98 18.68
CA TYR A 605 6.46 0.77 18.91
C TYR A 605 5.47 0.42 17.78
N PHE A 606 5.63 1.02 16.59
CA PHE A 606 4.74 0.77 15.44
C PHE A 606 4.57 -0.75 15.17
N PRO A 607 3.32 -1.25 14.98
CA PRO A 607 2.05 -0.53 14.86
C PRO A 607 1.28 -0.35 16.19
N PHE A 608 1.86 -0.71 17.34
CA PHE A 608 1.25 -0.60 18.68
C PHE A 608 1.45 0.81 19.27
N ASP A 609 1.39 1.85 18.44
CA ASP A 609 1.72 3.22 18.80
C ASP A 609 0.50 4.05 19.26
N GLU A 610 0.76 4.93 20.23
CA GLU A 610 -0.12 6.02 20.64
C GLU A 610 0.54 7.35 20.31
N GLN A 611 -0.22 8.28 19.73
CA GLN A 611 0.27 9.59 19.29
C GLN A 611 -0.47 10.70 20.05
N LYS A 612 0.27 11.76 20.40
CA LYS A 612 -0.27 12.96 21.05
C LYS A 612 0.05 14.19 20.20
N CYS A 613 -0.87 14.51 19.30
CA CYS A 613 -0.79 15.70 18.46
C CYS A 613 -1.35 16.92 19.19
N HIS A 614 -0.79 18.10 18.96
CA HIS A 614 -1.31 19.35 19.53
C HIS A 614 -1.82 20.28 18.43
N LEU A 615 -2.90 21.00 18.70
CA LEU A 615 -3.43 22.07 17.86
C LEU A 615 -3.29 23.38 18.64
N LEU A 616 -2.44 24.29 18.17
CA LEU A 616 -2.04 25.49 18.91
C LEU A 616 -2.74 26.75 18.39
N PHE A 617 -3.82 27.17 19.05
CA PHE A 617 -4.62 28.33 18.65
C PHE A 617 -4.29 29.57 19.48
N GLY A 618 -4.05 30.72 18.85
CA GLY A 618 -3.80 31.99 19.54
C GLY A 618 -4.03 33.20 18.64
N SER A 619 -4.17 34.40 19.22
CA SER A 619 -4.19 35.64 18.42
C SER A 619 -2.82 35.90 17.80
N TRP A 620 -2.76 36.40 16.57
CA TRP A 620 -1.48 36.76 15.93
C TRP A 620 -0.98 38.15 16.34
N THR A 621 -1.89 39.12 16.49
CA THR A 621 -1.54 40.54 16.68
C THR A 621 -1.82 41.07 18.08
N TYR A 622 -2.75 40.46 18.83
CA TYR A 622 -3.13 40.94 20.17
C TYR A 622 -2.45 40.13 21.28
N THR A 623 -1.73 40.84 22.14
CA THR A 623 -1.22 40.31 23.42
C THR A 623 -2.36 40.13 24.43
N GLY A 624 -2.12 39.39 25.51
CA GLY A 624 -3.15 39.05 26.50
C GLY A 624 -3.84 40.25 27.16
N ASN A 625 -3.12 41.38 27.24
CA ASN A 625 -3.63 42.67 27.74
C ASN A 625 -4.63 43.35 26.78
N LYS A 626 -4.77 42.87 25.55
CA LYS A 626 -5.70 43.43 24.53
C LYS A 626 -6.77 42.42 24.09
N LEU A 627 -6.44 41.14 24.04
CA LEU A 627 -7.38 40.04 23.77
C LEU A 627 -7.12 38.92 24.77
N ASN A 628 -8.11 38.64 25.63
CA ASN A 628 -8.04 37.53 26.57
C ASN A 628 -8.82 36.34 26.00
N LEU A 629 -8.11 35.30 25.57
CA LEU A 629 -8.70 34.07 25.09
C LEU A 629 -9.09 33.21 26.30
N THR A 630 -10.36 32.80 26.35
CA THR A 630 -10.97 32.08 27.46
C THR A 630 -11.65 30.81 26.96
N ASN A 631 -11.58 29.74 27.73
CA ASN A 631 -12.11 28.44 27.33
C ASN A 631 -13.61 28.36 27.66
N SER A 632 -14.42 27.85 26.73
CA SER A 632 -15.85 27.58 27.01
C SER A 632 -16.09 26.25 27.73
N ARG A 633 -15.15 25.30 27.58
CA ARG A 633 -15.19 23.93 28.09
C ARG A 633 -13.80 23.49 28.55
N GLU A 634 -13.70 22.41 29.31
CA GLU A 634 -12.42 21.80 29.75
C GLU A 634 -11.81 20.85 28.71
N ALA A 635 -12.55 20.49 27.66
CA ALA A 635 -12.14 19.59 26.59
C ALA A 635 -12.92 19.91 25.28
N ALA A 636 -12.45 19.38 24.15
CA ALA A 636 -13.12 19.57 22.86
C ALA A 636 -14.52 18.94 22.82
N ASP A 637 -15.44 19.53 22.05
CA ASP A 637 -16.79 18.99 21.83
C ASP A 637 -16.76 17.80 20.86
N LEU A 638 -16.83 16.58 21.41
CA LEU A 638 -16.86 15.32 20.66
C LEU A 638 -18.30 14.82 20.32
N SER A 639 -19.34 15.60 20.62
CA SER A 639 -20.75 15.14 20.49
C SER A 639 -21.21 14.84 19.05
N LYS A 640 -20.43 15.23 18.04
CA LYS A 640 -20.61 14.90 16.62
C LYS A 640 -19.33 14.33 15.98
N TYR A 641 -18.48 13.69 16.79
CA TYR A 641 -17.27 13.03 16.31
C TYR A 641 -17.60 11.78 15.48
N THR A 642 -17.03 11.70 14.28
CA THR A 642 -17.07 10.50 13.42
C THR A 642 -15.84 9.64 13.68
N ILE A 643 -16.06 8.38 14.09
CA ILE A 643 -15.00 7.42 14.42
C ILE A 643 -14.15 7.11 13.17
N SER A 644 -12.82 7.18 13.31
CA SER A 644 -11.87 6.77 12.26
C SER A 644 -11.61 5.26 12.30
N GLY A 645 -11.45 4.65 11.13
CA GLY A 645 -11.21 3.21 10.97
C GLY A 645 -9.75 2.77 11.17
N GLU A 646 -8.80 3.71 11.14
CA GLU A 646 -7.37 3.48 11.42
C GLU A 646 -6.99 3.91 12.85
N TRP A 647 -7.60 5.00 13.35
CA TRP A 647 -7.24 5.65 14.61
C TRP A 647 -8.41 5.70 15.60
N GLU A 648 -8.13 5.35 16.84
CA GLU A 648 -9.05 5.49 17.98
C GLU A 648 -8.73 6.78 18.73
N LEU A 649 -9.67 7.71 18.82
CA LEU A 649 -9.53 8.93 19.64
C LEU A 649 -9.77 8.58 21.11
N LEU A 650 -8.72 8.67 21.93
CA LEU A 650 -8.79 8.40 23.37
C LEU A 650 -9.23 9.64 24.14
N ALA A 651 -8.64 10.81 23.82
CA ALA A 651 -8.96 12.08 24.47
C ALA A 651 -8.64 13.29 23.58
N ALA A 652 -9.32 14.40 23.85
CA ALA A 652 -9.08 15.71 23.23
C ALA A 652 -9.07 16.79 24.33
N THR A 653 -8.00 16.82 25.13
CA THR A 653 -7.86 17.71 26.30
C THR A 653 -7.46 19.12 25.91
N LEU A 654 -7.68 20.07 26.82
CA LEU A 654 -7.45 21.50 26.57
C LEU A 654 -6.57 22.12 27.65
N GLU A 655 -5.52 22.82 27.24
CA GLU A 655 -4.65 23.59 28.11
C GLU A 655 -4.55 25.05 27.61
N ARG A 656 -4.58 26.02 28.52
CA ARG A 656 -4.42 27.45 28.21
C ARG A 656 -3.04 27.90 28.70
N HIS A 657 -2.26 28.46 27.80
CA HIS A 657 -0.92 28.94 28.06
C HIS A 657 -0.87 30.47 28.03
N GLU A 658 0.18 31.03 28.63
CA GLU A 658 0.48 32.46 28.62
C GLU A 658 1.98 32.60 28.38
N VAL A 659 2.34 32.86 27.12
CA VAL A 659 3.70 32.68 26.60
C VAL A 659 4.35 34.05 26.32
N PHE A 660 5.53 34.26 26.89
CA PHE A 660 6.40 35.38 26.55
C PHE A 660 7.28 35.03 25.35
N TYR A 661 7.04 35.68 24.22
CA TYR A 661 7.89 35.56 23.03
C TYR A 661 9.05 36.55 23.05
N SER A 662 10.22 36.15 22.55
CA SER A 662 11.44 36.97 22.52
C SER A 662 11.31 38.29 21.75
N CYS A 663 10.33 38.42 20.86
CA CYS A 663 10.03 39.66 20.14
C CYS A 663 9.41 40.77 21.02
N CYS A 664 8.77 40.40 22.13
CA CYS A 664 7.59 41.10 22.58
C CYS A 664 7.53 41.18 24.12
N PRO A 665 7.36 42.37 24.73
CA PRO A 665 7.47 42.56 26.19
C PRO A 665 6.22 42.14 26.98
N HIS A 666 5.16 41.72 26.30
CA HIS A 666 3.90 41.28 26.90
C HIS A 666 3.58 39.86 26.45
N PRO A 667 2.94 39.06 27.32
CA PRO A 667 2.62 37.69 26.98
C PRO A 667 1.49 37.63 25.95
N PHE A 668 1.52 36.59 25.14
CA PHE A 668 0.42 36.17 24.28
C PHE A 668 -0.33 35.05 24.98
N ILE A 669 -1.63 34.93 24.69
CA ILE A 669 -2.48 33.86 25.21
C ILE A 669 -2.80 32.92 24.06
N ASP A 670 -2.42 31.67 24.25
CA ASP A 670 -2.63 30.56 23.35
C ASP A 670 -3.36 29.42 24.08
N VAL A 671 -4.06 28.62 23.30
CA VAL A 671 -4.96 27.57 23.74
C VAL A 671 -4.64 26.32 22.92
N THR A 672 -4.12 25.31 23.62
CA THR A 672 -3.56 24.10 23.04
C THR A 672 -4.52 22.94 23.26
N TYR A 673 -5.02 22.35 22.16
CA TYR A 673 -5.79 21.11 22.22
C TYR A 673 -4.88 19.91 21.97
N TYR A 674 -4.81 18.98 22.92
CA TYR A 674 -4.05 17.74 22.78
C TYR A 674 -4.97 16.61 22.32
N ILE A 675 -4.77 16.19 21.07
CA ILE A 675 -5.46 15.09 20.40
C ILE A 675 -4.66 13.81 20.65
N HIS A 676 -5.10 12.99 21.60
CA HIS A 676 -4.49 11.70 21.96
C HIS A 676 -5.21 10.57 21.23
N VAL A 677 -4.49 9.90 20.32
CA VAL A 677 -5.02 8.85 19.46
C VAL A 677 -4.18 7.58 19.55
N LYS A 678 -4.83 6.42 19.38
CA LYS A 678 -4.21 5.10 19.38
C LYS A 678 -4.41 4.41 18.03
N ARG A 679 -3.37 3.79 17.48
CA ARG A 679 -3.49 3.07 16.21
C ARG A 679 -4.23 1.74 16.41
N ARG A 680 -5.14 1.41 15.51
CA ARG A 680 -5.79 0.10 15.47
C ARG A 680 -4.94 -0.89 14.67
N VAL A 681 -4.40 -1.92 15.35
CA VAL A 681 -3.23 -2.68 14.86
C VAL A 681 -3.52 -3.79 13.84
N LEU A 682 -4.78 -4.24 13.73
CA LEU A 682 -5.15 -5.50 13.05
C LEU A 682 -4.74 -5.55 11.57
N PHE A 683 -4.88 -4.43 10.85
CA PHE A 683 -4.47 -4.31 9.45
C PHE A 683 -2.97 -4.59 9.26
N TYR A 684 -2.13 -4.00 10.11
CA TYR A 684 -0.67 -4.12 10.05
C TYR A 684 -0.19 -5.51 10.50
N MET A 685 -0.87 -6.12 11.48
CA MET A 685 -0.58 -7.48 11.92
C MET A 685 -0.69 -8.49 10.76
N MET A 686 -1.81 -8.47 10.04
CA MET A 686 -2.08 -9.45 8.98
C MET A 686 -1.29 -9.18 7.70
N ASN A 687 -1.09 -7.91 7.33
CA ASN A 687 -0.53 -7.54 6.04
C ASN A 687 0.99 -7.29 6.05
N LEU A 688 1.59 -7.01 7.22
CA LEU A 688 3.01 -6.67 7.34
C LEU A 688 3.78 -7.62 8.28
N ILE A 689 3.23 -7.94 9.46
CA ILE A 689 3.96 -8.74 10.46
C ILE A 689 3.90 -10.24 10.14
N VAL A 690 2.72 -10.77 9.80
CA VAL A 690 2.55 -12.19 9.44
C VAL A 690 3.45 -12.64 8.29
N PRO A 691 3.52 -11.96 7.12
CA PRO A 691 4.37 -12.41 6.02
C PRO A 691 5.86 -12.44 6.40
N CYS A 692 6.32 -11.47 7.19
CA CYS A 692 7.68 -11.47 7.73
C CYS A 692 7.94 -12.69 8.62
N ILE A 693 7.02 -13.04 9.53
CA ILE A 693 7.13 -14.24 10.38
C ILE A 693 7.20 -15.51 9.50
N VAL A 694 6.31 -15.65 8.51
CA VAL A 694 6.32 -16.78 7.57
C VAL A 694 7.68 -16.91 6.86
N LEU A 695 8.18 -15.81 6.29
CA LEU A 695 9.49 -15.81 5.63
C LEU A 695 10.62 -16.18 6.62
N THR A 696 10.62 -15.66 7.85
CA THR A 696 11.65 -15.99 8.85
C THR A 696 11.68 -17.48 9.18
N ILE A 697 10.52 -18.13 9.32
CA ILE A 697 10.43 -19.56 9.59
C ILE A 697 11.06 -20.35 8.43
N LEU A 698 10.76 -19.99 7.19
CA LEU A 698 11.31 -20.67 6.00
C LEU A 698 12.84 -20.59 5.90
N THR A 699 13.48 -19.54 6.44
CA THR A 699 14.95 -19.44 6.47
C THR A 699 15.60 -20.56 7.31
N VAL A 700 14.96 -21.00 8.40
CA VAL A 700 15.44 -22.12 9.21
C VAL A 700 15.34 -23.43 8.43
N PHE A 701 14.23 -23.62 7.70
CA PHE A 701 14.02 -24.81 6.88
C PHE A 701 14.92 -24.89 5.64
N SER A 702 15.60 -23.81 5.24
CA SER A 702 16.62 -23.84 4.18
C SER A 702 17.75 -24.85 4.47
N PHE A 703 18.20 -24.93 5.73
CA PHE A 703 19.22 -25.89 6.19
C PHE A 703 18.66 -27.33 6.34
N TYR A 704 17.35 -27.50 6.23
CA TYR A 704 16.73 -28.81 6.23
C TYR A 704 16.77 -29.49 4.85
N LEU A 705 16.95 -28.71 3.77
CA LEU A 705 17.07 -29.21 2.40
C LEU A 705 18.48 -29.78 2.14
N PRO A 706 18.62 -31.00 1.57
CA PRO A 706 19.91 -31.60 1.29
C PRO A 706 20.67 -30.82 0.19
N PRO A 707 22.02 -30.73 0.26
CA PRO A 707 22.83 -30.05 -0.75
C PRO A 707 22.73 -30.69 -2.14
N GLU A 708 22.43 -31.99 -2.21
CA GLU A 708 22.18 -32.74 -3.46
C GLU A 708 21.06 -32.16 -4.34
N SER A 709 20.12 -31.40 -3.75
CA SER A 709 18.95 -30.88 -4.46
C SER A 709 19.24 -29.70 -5.39
N GLY A 710 20.41 -29.06 -5.32
CA GLY A 710 20.76 -27.83 -6.07
C GLY A 710 20.04 -26.56 -5.58
N GLU A 711 18.72 -26.63 -5.39
CA GLU A 711 17.80 -25.51 -5.16
C GLU A 711 17.98 -24.73 -3.85
N ARG A 712 18.86 -25.19 -2.96
CA ARG A 712 19.06 -24.57 -1.65
C ARG A 712 19.54 -23.12 -1.73
N ILE A 713 20.38 -22.78 -2.70
CA ILE A 713 20.82 -21.38 -2.91
C ILE A 713 19.66 -20.52 -3.39
N GLY A 714 18.88 -21.01 -4.37
CA GLY A 714 17.70 -20.31 -4.90
C GLY A 714 16.68 -19.98 -3.82
N LEU A 715 16.40 -20.94 -2.92
CA LEU A 715 15.52 -20.75 -1.77
C LEU A 715 16.01 -19.63 -0.82
N VAL A 716 17.30 -19.56 -0.50
CA VAL A 716 17.81 -18.51 0.40
C VAL A 716 17.84 -17.14 -0.28
N ILE A 717 18.19 -17.07 -1.57
CA ILE A 717 18.21 -15.81 -2.34
C ILE A 717 16.80 -15.24 -2.51
N THR A 718 15.81 -16.08 -2.83
CA THR A 718 14.41 -15.64 -3.00
C THR A 718 13.80 -15.12 -1.69
N ILE A 719 14.09 -15.75 -0.55
CA ILE A 719 13.68 -15.22 0.76
C ILE A 719 14.38 -13.87 1.07
N LEU A 720 15.67 -13.74 0.76
CA LEU A 720 16.41 -12.47 0.94
C LEU A 720 15.78 -11.34 0.10
N LEU A 721 15.44 -11.61 -1.17
CA LEU A 721 14.76 -10.66 -2.04
C LEU A 721 13.37 -10.29 -1.50
N GLY A 722 12.56 -11.27 -1.10
CA GLY A 722 11.23 -11.05 -0.52
C GLY A 722 11.28 -10.16 0.73
N LEU A 723 12.17 -10.46 1.68
CA LEU A 723 12.38 -9.64 2.88
C LEU A 723 12.85 -8.21 2.54
N THR A 724 13.65 -8.04 1.49
CA THR A 724 14.10 -6.72 1.02
C THR A 724 12.95 -5.90 0.45
N VAL A 725 12.06 -6.52 -0.34
CA VAL A 725 10.85 -5.87 -0.88
C VAL A 725 9.89 -5.48 0.25
N PHE A 726 9.66 -6.36 1.23
CA PHE A 726 8.85 -6.02 2.42
C PHE A 726 9.44 -4.84 3.20
N MET A 727 10.77 -4.78 3.35
CA MET A 727 11.43 -3.65 3.99
C MET A 727 11.30 -2.34 3.20
N MET A 728 11.38 -2.37 1.87
CA MET A 728 11.14 -1.20 1.03
C MET A 728 9.74 -0.63 1.26
N VAL A 729 8.69 -1.47 1.16
CA VAL A 729 7.30 -1.07 1.41
C VAL A 729 7.13 -0.53 2.84
N PHE A 730 7.77 -1.13 3.84
CA PHE A 730 7.75 -0.57 5.20
C PHE A 730 8.38 0.82 5.26
N THR A 731 9.58 1.01 4.68
CA THR A 731 10.28 2.30 4.70
C THR A 731 9.56 3.42 3.96
N ASP A 732 8.74 3.11 2.95
CA ASP A 732 7.96 4.12 2.24
C ASP A 732 6.74 4.65 3.02
N ASN A 733 6.35 3.95 4.09
CA ASN A 733 5.18 4.25 4.92
C ASN A 733 5.50 4.94 6.26
N VAL A 734 6.78 5.08 6.61
CA VAL A 734 7.26 5.70 7.86
C VAL A 734 7.97 7.04 7.60
N PRO A 735 8.04 7.95 8.58
CA PRO A 735 8.79 9.21 8.42
C PRO A 735 10.29 8.96 8.29
N ARG A 736 10.95 9.83 7.55
CA ARG A 736 12.41 9.81 7.33
C ARG A 736 13.18 10.46 8.48
N THR A 737 12.86 10.09 9.72
CA THR A 737 13.51 10.58 10.94
C THR A 737 14.59 9.63 11.44
N SER A 738 15.72 10.18 11.91
CA SER A 738 16.82 9.43 12.51
C SER A 738 16.80 9.39 14.04
N GLU A 739 15.91 10.14 14.71
CA GLU A 739 15.83 10.21 16.18
C GLU A 739 15.48 8.84 16.80
N VAL A 740 14.49 8.16 16.23
CA VAL A 740 14.02 6.85 16.68
C VAL A 740 13.89 5.90 15.50
N THR A 741 14.21 4.63 15.73
CA THR A 741 14.10 3.56 14.74
C THR A 741 13.03 2.55 15.19
N PRO A 742 12.00 2.25 14.35
CA PRO A 742 10.92 1.34 14.70
C PRO A 742 11.42 -0.03 15.14
N LEU A 743 10.76 -0.62 16.15
CA LEU A 743 11.07 -1.97 16.62
C LEU A 743 10.98 -3.01 15.50
N ILE A 744 9.95 -2.94 14.65
CA ILE A 744 9.79 -3.82 13.48
C ILE A 744 10.92 -3.63 12.45
N GLY A 745 11.42 -2.41 12.27
CA GLY A 745 12.56 -2.13 11.39
C GLY A 745 13.86 -2.75 11.91
N LYS A 746 14.12 -2.63 13.22
CA LYS A 746 15.27 -3.28 13.89
C LYS A 746 15.21 -4.80 13.75
N TYR A 747 14.02 -5.39 13.97
CA TYR A 747 13.80 -6.82 13.80
C TYR A 747 14.08 -7.27 12.36
N SER A 748 13.46 -6.65 11.37
CA SER A 748 13.63 -7.03 9.96
C SER A 748 15.06 -6.83 9.44
N VAL A 749 15.79 -5.81 9.88
CA VAL A 749 17.24 -5.68 9.59
C VAL A 749 18.05 -6.82 10.22
N THR A 750 17.74 -7.19 11.47
CA THR A 750 18.40 -8.32 12.16
C THR A 750 18.17 -9.64 11.41
N VAL A 751 16.93 -9.87 10.95
CA VAL A 751 16.57 -11.02 10.11
C VAL A 751 17.33 -10.96 8.78
N LEU A 752 17.38 -9.82 8.09
CA LEU A 752 18.09 -9.66 6.81
C LEU A 752 19.58 -10.01 6.92
N ILE A 753 20.24 -9.55 8.00
CA ILE A 753 21.62 -9.90 8.33
C ILE A 753 21.75 -11.42 8.56
N GLN A 754 20.84 -12.02 9.35
CA GLN A 754 20.86 -13.46 9.59
C GLN A 754 20.69 -14.27 8.29
N VAL A 755 19.80 -13.86 7.37
CA VAL A 755 19.61 -14.52 6.06
C VAL A 755 20.84 -14.38 5.18
N THR A 756 21.52 -13.24 5.21
CA THR A 756 22.77 -13.03 4.48
C THR A 756 23.89 -13.93 5.03
N VAL A 757 24.00 -14.06 6.36
CA VAL A 757 24.93 -15.02 6.98
C VAL A 757 24.56 -16.46 6.62
N ALA A 758 23.26 -16.81 6.61
CA ALA A 758 22.80 -18.15 6.22
C ALA A 758 23.13 -18.51 4.77
N LEU A 759 23.08 -17.53 3.85
CA LEU A 759 23.52 -17.68 2.47
C LEU A 759 25.03 -17.96 2.38
N LEU A 760 25.86 -17.15 3.06
CA LEU A 760 27.31 -17.33 3.08
C LEU A 760 27.72 -18.69 3.67
N VAL A 761 27.07 -19.12 4.76
CA VAL A 761 27.25 -20.45 5.36
C VAL A 761 26.85 -21.55 4.38
N THR A 762 25.72 -21.41 3.69
CA THR A 762 25.26 -22.37 2.68
C THR A 762 26.28 -22.51 1.53
N CYS A 763 26.82 -21.40 1.01
CA CYS A 763 27.90 -21.44 0.02
C CYS A 763 29.18 -22.11 0.55
N ALA A 764 29.54 -21.89 1.82
CA ALA A 764 30.68 -22.54 2.45
C ALA A 764 30.47 -24.06 2.61
N ILE A 765 29.28 -24.51 2.98
CA ILE A 765 28.94 -25.94 3.13
C ILE A 765 28.90 -26.62 1.76
N LEU A 766 28.33 -26.00 0.73
CA LEU A 766 28.37 -26.52 -0.65
C LEU A 766 29.80 -26.66 -1.18
N ARG A 767 30.70 -25.72 -0.83
CA ARG A 767 32.14 -25.83 -1.13
C ARG A 767 32.86 -26.95 -0.36
N VAL A 768 32.35 -27.36 0.81
CA VAL A 768 32.83 -28.55 1.55
C VAL A 768 32.25 -29.83 0.92
N TYR A 769 31.00 -29.78 0.47
CA TYR A 769 30.29 -30.91 -0.14
C TYR A 769 30.88 -31.32 -1.49
N HIS A 770 31.14 -30.36 -2.39
CA HIS A 770 31.74 -30.60 -3.72
C HIS A 770 33.28 -30.56 -3.70
N ARG A 771 33.93 -31.02 -2.63
CA ARG A 771 35.39 -30.91 -2.50
C ARG A 771 36.12 -32.13 -3.06
N ASP A 772 37.19 -31.89 -3.83
CA ASP A 772 38.03 -32.95 -4.43
C ASP A 772 38.47 -34.00 -3.39
N PRO A 773 38.18 -35.30 -3.61
CA PRO A 773 38.47 -36.35 -2.63
C PRO A 773 39.96 -36.67 -2.46
N GLU A 774 40.81 -36.21 -3.39
CA GLU A 774 42.27 -36.38 -3.31
C GLU A 774 42.91 -35.50 -2.21
N ARG A 775 42.27 -34.38 -1.83
CA ARG A 775 42.79 -33.50 -0.78
C ARG A 775 42.44 -34.05 0.60
N LYS A 776 43.47 -34.40 1.38
CA LYS A 776 43.32 -34.85 2.77
C LYS A 776 42.69 -33.77 3.65
N MET A 777 41.63 -34.13 4.38
CA MET A 777 40.95 -33.28 5.36
C MET A 777 41.93 -32.76 6.43
N PRO A 778 41.98 -31.44 6.72
CA PRO A 778 42.84 -30.91 7.77
C PRO A 778 42.54 -31.52 9.14
N SER A 779 43.58 -31.85 9.90
CA SER A 779 43.44 -32.54 11.19
C SER A 779 42.64 -31.76 12.23
N TRP A 780 42.72 -30.42 12.22
CA TRP A 780 41.91 -29.55 13.08
C TRP A 780 40.42 -29.58 12.68
N PHE A 781 40.12 -29.60 11.38
CA PHE A 781 38.76 -29.60 10.85
C PHE A 781 38.08 -30.95 11.11
N ARG A 782 38.83 -32.07 10.99
CA ARG A 782 38.34 -33.40 11.38
C ARG A 782 37.92 -33.46 12.85
N LYS A 783 38.74 -32.94 13.76
CA LYS A 783 38.41 -32.87 15.20
C LYS A 783 37.17 -32.04 15.47
N LEU A 784 37.07 -30.86 14.84
CA LEU A 784 35.91 -29.98 15.00
C LEU A 784 34.60 -30.66 14.56
N VAL A 785 34.59 -31.30 13.41
CA VAL A 785 33.38 -31.94 12.86
C VAL A 785 33.03 -33.23 13.61
N PHE A 786 33.98 -34.16 13.77
CA PHE A 786 33.68 -35.51 14.26
C PHE A 786 33.81 -35.68 15.78
N ASP A 787 34.71 -34.95 16.45
CA ASP A 787 34.95 -35.10 17.89
C ASP A 787 34.18 -34.07 18.73
N ILE A 788 33.85 -32.89 18.18
CA ILE A 788 33.12 -31.81 18.88
C ILE A 788 31.66 -31.74 18.43
N LEU A 789 31.38 -31.45 17.15
CA LEU A 789 30.01 -31.25 16.66
C LEU A 789 29.19 -32.56 16.59
N GLY A 790 29.79 -33.65 16.09
CA GLY A 790 29.13 -34.95 15.94
C GLY A 790 28.48 -35.48 17.23
N PRO A 791 29.20 -35.52 18.38
CA PRO A 791 28.64 -35.97 19.66
C PRO A 791 27.62 -35.00 20.26
N MET A 792 27.82 -33.68 20.08
CA MET A 792 26.90 -32.64 20.56
C MET A 792 25.53 -32.69 19.87
N LEU A 793 25.50 -33.05 18.59
CA LEU A 793 24.31 -32.98 17.73
C LEU A 793 23.62 -34.34 17.50
N LEU A 794 24.10 -35.42 18.16
CA LEU A 794 23.61 -36.80 17.99
C LEU A 794 23.59 -37.28 16.52
N ALA A 795 24.42 -36.69 15.65
CA ALA A 795 24.44 -36.98 14.22
C ALA A 795 25.15 -38.31 13.87
N LEU A 796 25.96 -38.84 14.79
CA LEU A 796 26.67 -40.11 14.68
C LEU A 796 25.77 -41.31 15.05
N PRO A 797 25.56 -42.28 14.15
CA PRO A 797 24.94 -43.56 14.52
C PRO A 797 25.79 -44.31 15.56
N SER A 798 25.13 -44.98 16.50
CA SER A 798 25.79 -45.82 17.51
C SER A 798 26.63 -46.95 16.90
N GLU A 799 26.23 -47.48 15.74
CA GLU A 799 27.01 -48.49 15.00
C GLU A 799 28.31 -47.96 14.39
N GLU A 800 28.35 -46.73 13.87
CA GLU A 800 29.59 -46.16 13.32
C GLU A 800 30.55 -45.75 14.43
N ARG A 801 30.04 -45.26 15.56
CA ARG A 801 30.84 -45.04 16.78
C ARG A 801 31.44 -46.35 17.29
N ALA A 802 30.65 -47.44 17.29
CA ALA A 802 31.12 -48.77 17.65
C ALA A 802 32.09 -49.39 16.63
N LYS A 803 31.96 -49.08 15.33
CA LYS A 803 32.95 -49.46 14.30
C LYS A 803 34.26 -48.70 14.48
N LEU A 804 34.23 -47.38 14.64
CA LEU A 804 35.42 -46.56 14.89
C LEU A 804 36.15 -46.97 16.19
N GLU A 805 35.42 -47.31 17.26
CA GLU A 805 36.02 -47.89 18.46
C GLU A 805 36.59 -49.29 18.23
N LYS A 806 35.91 -50.16 17.45
CA LYS A 806 36.43 -51.48 17.07
C LYS A 806 37.66 -51.36 16.17
N ASP A 807 37.71 -50.40 15.27
CA ASP A 807 38.83 -50.19 14.34
C ASP A 807 40.01 -49.47 15.01
N ALA A 808 39.77 -48.62 16.00
CA ALA A 808 40.82 -48.12 16.89
C ALA A 808 41.40 -49.25 17.77
N LYS A 809 40.53 -50.09 18.38
CA LYS A 809 40.96 -51.29 19.12
C LYS A 809 41.68 -52.29 18.21
N ASN A 810 41.20 -52.51 16.99
CA ASN A 810 41.82 -53.40 16.01
C ASN A 810 43.15 -52.85 15.49
N ARG A 811 43.28 -51.55 15.17
CA ARG A 811 44.57 -50.96 14.79
C ARG A 811 45.61 -51.12 15.89
N ASN A 812 45.22 -50.89 17.16
CA ASN A 812 46.11 -51.13 18.29
C ASN A 812 46.41 -52.64 18.46
N PHE A 813 45.44 -53.52 18.24
CA PHE A 813 45.62 -54.98 18.27
C PHE A 813 46.57 -55.48 17.16
N TYR A 814 46.41 -55.01 15.92
CA TYR A 814 47.30 -55.36 14.80
C TYR A 814 48.69 -54.73 14.96
N ALA A 815 48.80 -53.49 15.43
CA ALA A 815 50.10 -52.88 15.75
C ALA A 815 50.85 -53.65 16.86
N THR A 816 50.14 -54.17 17.86
CA THR A 816 50.74 -54.97 18.95
C THR A 816 51.02 -56.42 18.53
N LYS A 817 50.19 -57.01 17.66
CA LYS A 817 50.29 -58.42 17.25
C LYS A 817 51.26 -58.67 16.07
N VAL A 818 51.51 -57.66 15.23
CA VAL A 818 52.57 -57.70 14.20
C VAL A 818 53.98 -57.68 14.83
N GLN A 819 54.11 -57.38 16.13
CA GLN A 819 55.39 -57.45 16.86
C GLN A 819 55.61 -58.73 17.68
N ARG A 820 54.60 -59.60 17.88
CA ARG A 820 54.75 -60.89 18.59
C ARG A 820 53.74 -61.95 18.13
N ALA A 821 54.13 -62.76 17.15
CA ALA A 821 53.79 -64.19 17.05
C ALA A 821 54.53 -64.84 15.86
N PRO A 822 55.41 -65.84 16.07
CA PRO A 822 55.80 -66.77 15.02
C PRO A 822 54.73 -67.87 14.90
N TYR A 823 54.45 -68.35 13.68
CA TYR A 823 53.96 -69.71 13.50
C TYR A 823 54.42 -70.31 12.18
N GLU A 824 54.60 -71.62 12.20
CA GLU A 824 55.33 -72.41 11.22
C GLU A 824 54.50 -72.74 9.98
N VAL A 825 55.17 -72.86 8.84
CA VAL A 825 54.68 -73.61 7.68
C VAL A 825 55.62 -74.79 7.48
N HIS A 826 55.08 -76.01 7.51
CA HIS A 826 55.84 -77.20 7.15
C HIS A 826 56.27 -77.09 5.68
N GLN A 827 57.56 -76.87 5.45
CA GLN A 827 58.17 -76.94 4.12
C GLN A 827 59.15 -78.11 4.07
N SER A 828 58.83 -79.10 3.25
CA SER A 828 59.72 -80.22 2.94
C SER A 828 60.93 -79.72 2.15
N GLN A 829 62.12 -79.84 2.76
CA GLN A 829 63.43 -80.00 2.13
C GLN A 829 63.68 -79.28 0.78
N ASN A 830 64.48 -78.22 0.80
CA ASN A 830 65.91 -78.37 0.48
C ASN A 830 66.75 -77.13 0.81
N HIS A 831 68.05 -77.37 1.04
CA HIS A 831 69.03 -76.38 1.49
C HIS A 831 69.39 -75.36 0.39
N LEU A 832 69.61 -74.09 0.76
CA LEU A 832 70.98 -73.50 0.84
C LEU A 832 70.96 -72.07 1.40
N ILE A 833 72.09 -71.68 2.02
CA ILE A 833 72.25 -70.44 2.79
C ILE A 833 73.09 -69.44 1.97
N ALA A 834 72.62 -68.18 1.85
CA ALA A 834 73.48 -67.05 1.44
C ALA A 834 72.98 -65.72 2.03
N SER A 835 73.92 -64.96 2.57
CA SER A 835 73.81 -63.86 3.53
C SER A 835 73.66 -62.43 2.94
N MET A 836 72.84 -61.59 3.62
CA MET A 836 73.00 -60.13 3.87
C MET A 836 73.15 -59.12 2.69
N PRO A 837 73.08 -57.77 2.92
CA PRO A 837 72.65 -57.00 4.11
C PRO A 837 71.56 -55.91 3.84
N LYS A 838 71.16 -55.18 4.89
CA LYS A 838 70.35 -53.94 4.82
C LYS A 838 71.19 -52.73 4.37
N LEU A 839 70.61 -51.81 3.58
CA LEU A 839 71.09 -50.42 3.48
C LEU A 839 69.94 -49.39 3.26
N ILE A 840 69.89 -48.42 4.20
CA ILE A 840 69.68 -46.97 4.04
C ILE A 840 68.49 -46.42 3.21
N SER A 841 67.63 -45.65 3.88
CA SER A 841 66.64 -44.67 3.38
C SER A 841 67.24 -43.26 3.18
N PRO A 842 66.51 -42.22 2.71
CA PRO A 842 65.40 -42.13 1.72
C PRO A 842 65.65 -41.02 0.65
N LYS A 843 64.80 -40.88 -0.38
CA LYS A 843 64.48 -39.56 -0.99
C LYS A 843 63.25 -39.53 -1.92
N LYS A 844 62.69 -38.32 -2.08
CA LYS A 844 61.61 -37.95 -3.03
C LYS A 844 62.09 -37.99 -4.49
N GLY A 845 61.16 -38.26 -5.40
CA GLY A 845 61.27 -38.01 -6.85
C GLY A 845 59.93 -38.30 -7.52
N ASP A 846 59.55 -37.48 -8.50
CA ASP A 846 58.24 -37.50 -9.16
C ASP A 846 58.15 -38.55 -10.28
N GLY A 847 56.94 -38.78 -10.82
CA GLY A 847 56.75 -39.40 -12.14
C GLY A 847 55.94 -40.69 -12.18
N GLU A 848 54.86 -40.64 -12.96
CA GLU A 848 54.23 -41.72 -13.75
C GLU A 848 54.09 -43.13 -13.13
N MET A 849 52.84 -43.52 -12.87
CA MET A 849 52.45 -44.89 -12.59
C MET A 849 52.50 -45.75 -13.87
N ASN A 850 53.72 -46.06 -14.30
CA ASN A 850 53.94 -46.88 -15.48
C ASN A 850 53.62 -48.36 -15.19
N SER A 851 52.89 -48.98 -16.12
CA SER A 851 52.47 -50.39 -16.06
C SER A 851 53.65 -51.32 -15.79
N LYS A 852 53.58 -52.08 -14.67
CA LYS A 852 54.47 -53.21 -14.41
C LYS A 852 53.73 -54.54 -14.46
N CYS A 853 53.31 -54.90 -15.67
CA CYS A 853 53.12 -56.29 -16.09
C CYS A 853 53.88 -56.56 -17.41
N PHE A 854 55.11 -56.06 -17.53
CA PHE A 854 55.97 -56.33 -18.68
C PHE A 854 57.46 -56.30 -18.33
N GLN A 855 57.94 -57.36 -17.65
CA GLN A 855 59.36 -57.75 -17.64
C GLN A 855 59.52 -59.17 -17.10
N ALA A 856 59.16 -60.16 -17.94
CA ALA A 856 59.50 -61.56 -17.75
C ALA A 856 60.19 -62.07 -19.03
N SER A 857 61.42 -61.62 -19.26
CA SER A 857 62.29 -62.18 -20.31
C SER A 857 63.76 -61.91 -19.99
N MET A 858 64.31 -62.69 -19.05
CA MET A 858 65.70 -63.16 -19.13
C MET A 858 65.94 -64.34 -18.18
N GLY A 859 66.12 -65.53 -18.76
CA GLY A 859 66.93 -66.59 -18.16
C GLY A 859 66.29 -67.52 -17.12
N SER A 860 65.48 -68.50 -17.56
CA SER A 860 65.67 -69.91 -17.16
C SER A 860 64.75 -70.83 -17.97
N ASN A 861 65.30 -71.96 -18.46
CA ASN A 861 64.55 -72.93 -19.25
C ASN A 861 63.71 -73.81 -18.33
N LEU A 862 62.40 -73.55 -18.25
CA LEU A 862 61.41 -74.52 -17.80
C LEU A 862 60.16 -74.39 -18.67
N SER A 863 59.73 -75.46 -19.31
CA SER A 863 58.62 -75.45 -20.27
C SER A 863 57.28 -75.35 -19.55
N LEU A 864 56.74 -74.14 -19.41
CA LEU A 864 55.33 -73.92 -19.07
C LEU A 864 54.44 -74.19 -20.28
N THR A 865 53.19 -74.58 -20.05
CA THR A 865 52.24 -74.85 -21.13
C THR A 865 51.50 -73.57 -21.56
N PRO A 866 50.95 -73.50 -22.79
CA PRO A 866 50.17 -72.34 -23.24
C PRO A 866 48.88 -72.07 -22.44
N ALA A 867 48.51 -72.97 -21.52
CA ALA A 867 47.42 -72.78 -20.58
C ALA A 867 47.84 -71.97 -19.33
N ASP A 868 49.12 -72.04 -18.94
CA ASP A 868 49.64 -71.39 -17.74
C ASP A 868 49.85 -69.89 -17.96
N GLU A 869 50.40 -69.47 -19.12
CA GLU A 869 50.51 -68.04 -19.47
C GLU A 869 49.14 -67.35 -19.52
N ARG A 870 48.11 -68.04 -20.06
CA ARG A 870 46.73 -67.53 -20.08
C ARG A 870 46.12 -67.45 -18.68
N MET A 871 46.46 -68.37 -17.78
CA MET A 871 46.04 -68.30 -16.37
C MET A 871 46.69 -67.11 -15.66
N ASP A 872 47.99 -66.87 -15.85
CA ASP A 872 48.67 -65.73 -15.23
C ASP A 872 48.19 -64.38 -15.80
N GLU A 873 47.88 -64.28 -17.09
CA GLU A 873 47.28 -63.08 -17.69
C GLU A 873 45.88 -62.80 -17.09
N ILE A 874 45.04 -63.83 -16.92
CA ILE A 874 43.73 -63.71 -16.25
C ILE A 874 43.91 -63.33 -14.78
N VAL A 875 44.86 -63.91 -14.06
CA VAL A 875 45.15 -63.59 -12.65
C VAL A 875 45.67 -62.15 -12.51
N CYS A 876 46.50 -61.66 -13.43
CA CYS A 876 46.91 -60.26 -13.47
C CYS A 876 45.74 -59.32 -13.80
N GLY A 877 44.87 -59.69 -14.74
CA GLY A 877 43.62 -58.98 -15.01
C GLY A 877 42.72 -58.88 -13.77
N MET A 878 42.51 -59.99 -13.05
CA MET A 878 41.75 -60.01 -11.80
C MET A 878 42.42 -59.20 -10.69
N ARG A 879 43.76 -59.24 -10.55
CA ARG A 879 44.50 -58.40 -9.60
C ARG A 879 44.36 -56.91 -9.94
N SER A 880 44.41 -56.54 -11.22
CA SER A 880 44.18 -55.17 -11.68
C SER A 880 42.77 -54.69 -11.37
N ILE A 881 41.74 -55.52 -11.65
CA ILE A 881 40.35 -55.22 -11.30
C ILE A 881 40.16 -55.10 -9.78
N VAL A 882 40.76 -55.98 -8.98
CA VAL A 882 40.69 -55.90 -7.50
C VAL A 882 41.44 -54.67 -6.96
N ALA A 883 42.58 -54.30 -7.56
CA ALA A 883 43.31 -53.09 -7.20
C ALA A 883 42.50 -51.83 -7.56
N HIS A 884 41.90 -51.78 -8.76
CA HIS A 884 41.02 -50.70 -9.18
C HIS A 884 39.80 -50.60 -8.26
N LEU A 885 39.08 -51.70 -8.00
CA LEU A 885 37.94 -51.73 -7.09
C LEU A 885 38.32 -51.26 -5.68
N LYS A 886 39.52 -51.61 -5.19
CA LYS A 886 40.02 -51.11 -3.90
C LYS A 886 40.33 -49.62 -3.93
N VAL A 887 40.94 -49.10 -5.00
CA VAL A 887 41.19 -47.66 -5.17
C VAL A 887 39.87 -46.89 -5.27
N THR A 888 38.88 -47.42 -5.99
CA THR A 888 37.51 -46.87 -6.06
C THR A 888 36.84 -46.88 -4.69
N GLN A 889 36.90 -47.98 -3.94
CA GLN A 889 36.39 -48.03 -2.55
C GLN A 889 37.09 -47.00 -1.64
N GLU A 890 38.42 -46.88 -1.74
CA GLU A 890 39.18 -45.88 -0.98
C GLU A 890 38.92 -44.43 -1.45
N SER A 891 38.45 -44.18 -2.68
CA SER A 891 37.98 -42.85 -3.08
C SER A 891 36.55 -42.59 -2.58
N ASP A 892 35.66 -43.57 -2.68
CA ASP A 892 34.26 -43.47 -2.27
C ASP A 892 34.14 -43.24 -0.75
N GLU A 893 34.99 -43.91 0.06
CA GLU A 893 35.08 -43.64 1.50
C GLU A 893 35.50 -42.19 1.80
N LYS A 894 36.46 -41.62 1.05
CA LYS A 894 36.89 -40.22 1.23
C LYS A 894 35.83 -39.22 0.80
N VAL A 895 35.11 -39.50 -0.29
CA VAL A 895 33.96 -38.72 -0.75
C VAL A 895 32.86 -38.71 0.32
N ASN A 896 32.52 -39.89 0.86
CA ASN A 896 31.52 -40.05 1.90
C ASN A 896 31.92 -39.36 3.23
N ASP A 897 33.20 -39.36 3.61
CA ASP A 897 33.72 -38.59 4.76
C ASP A 897 33.46 -37.08 4.60
N TRP A 898 33.68 -36.51 3.40
CA TRP A 898 33.40 -35.09 3.11
C TRP A 898 31.89 -34.78 3.06
N HIS A 899 31.07 -35.64 2.47
CA HIS A 899 29.61 -35.50 2.48
C HIS A 899 29.03 -35.60 3.91
N HIS A 900 29.54 -36.52 4.73
CA HIS A 900 29.15 -36.62 6.15
C HIS A 900 29.57 -35.37 6.92
N ALA A 901 30.76 -34.81 6.65
CA ALA A 901 31.20 -33.57 7.27
C ALA A 901 30.29 -32.38 6.91
N ALA A 902 29.86 -32.27 5.65
CA ALA A 902 28.87 -31.28 5.23
C ALA A 902 27.51 -31.47 5.94
N ALA A 903 27.02 -32.71 6.05
CA ALA A 903 25.76 -33.01 6.73
C ALA A 903 25.79 -32.69 8.24
N VAL A 904 26.92 -32.91 8.93
CA VAL A 904 27.09 -32.53 10.35
C VAL A 904 27.10 -31.00 10.50
N LEU A 905 27.75 -30.27 9.59
CA LEU A 905 27.72 -28.80 9.57
C LEU A 905 26.31 -28.27 9.31
N ASP A 906 25.55 -28.86 8.39
CA ASP A 906 24.16 -28.47 8.14
C ASP A 906 23.26 -28.63 9.36
N ILE A 907 23.39 -29.73 10.10
CA ILE A 907 22.66 -29.93 11.35
C ILE A 907 23.09 -28.90 12.41
N ALA A 908 24.39 -28.57 12.48
CA ALA A 908 24.89 -27.55 13.41
C ALA A 908 24.29 -26.16 13.11
N PHE A 909 24.37 -25.72 11.86
CA PHE A 909 23.88 -24.42 11.45
C PHE A 909 22.35 -24.32 11.42
N PHE A 910 21.62 -25.43 11.18
CA PHE A 910 20.17 -25.50 11.40
C PHE A 910 19.82 -25.14 12.85
N TRP A 911 20.43 -25.78 13.84
CA TRP A 911 20.13 -25.49 15.26
C TRP A 911 20.58 -24.09 15.68
N ILE A 912 21.75 -23.63 15.22
CA ILE A 912 22.22 -22.27 15.49
C ILE A 912 21.23 -21.24 14.95
N THR A 913 20.83 -21.35 13.68
CA THR A 913 19.92 -20.39 13.03
C THR A 913 18.49 -20.46 13.58
N ALA A 914 18.01 -21.66 13.95
CA ALA A 914 16.75 -21.83 14.66
C ALA A 914 16.76 -21.12 16.02
N ILE A 915 17.83 -21.28 16.81
CA ILE A 915 17.97 -20.65 18.13
C ILE A 915 18.09 -19.13 18.00
N THR A 916 18.82 -18.59 17.01
CA THR A 916 18.92 -17.13 16.83
C THR A 916 17.63 -16.50 16.29
N ILE A 917 16.84 -17.21 15.47
CA ILE A 917 15.50 -16.75 15.07
C ILE A 917 14.51 -16.82 16.23
N LEU A 918 14.51 -17.92 17.01
CA LEU A 918 13.67 -18.02 18.20
C LEU A 918 14.05 -16.93 19.23
N GLY A 919 15.34 -16.70 19.45
CA GLY A 919 15.84 -15.67 20.35
C GLY A 919 15.48 -14.25 19.90
N SER A 920 15.64 -13.93 18.62
CA SER A 920 15.29 -12.61 18.08
C SER A 920 13.78 -12.36 18.00
N THR A 921 12.97 -13.37 17.70
CA THR A 921 11.49 -13.26 17.75
C THR A 921 10.96 -13.12 19.17
N LEU A 922 11.49 -13.88 20.14
CA LEU A 922 11.14 -13.70 21.55
C LEU A 922 11.59 -12.34 22.09
N ALA A 923 12.81 -11.90 21.77
CA ALA A 923 13.30 -10.58 22.16
C ALA A 923 12.44 -9.46 21.57
N PHE A 924 12.01 -9.59 20.31
CA PHE A 924 11.05 -8.66 19.69
C PHE A 924 9.72 -8.65 20.45
N TYR A 925 9.15 -9.81 20.76
CA TYR A 925 7.88 -9.92 21.49
C TYR A 925 7.95 -9.28 22.90
N PHE A 926 9.01 -9.56 23.67
CA PHE A 926 9.23 -8.95 24.99
C PHE A 926 9.58 -7.46 24.96
N MET A 927 9.93 -6.89 23.81
CA MET A 927 10.12 -5.45 23.62
C MET A 927 8.82 -4.69 23.29
N ILE A 928 7.70 -5.39 23.05
CA ILE A 928 6.39 -4.77 22.85
C ILE A 928 5.83 -4.37 24.24
N PRO A 929 5.41 -3.11 24.46
CA PRO A 929 4.75 -2.71 25.70
C PRO A 929 3.36 -3.34 25.83
N ASN A 930 2.96 -3.63 27.07
CA ASN A 930 1.63 -4.18 27.42
C ASN A 930 0.50 -3.16 27.22
#